data_AF-A0A2P1MW48-F1
#
_entry.id   AF-A0A2P1MW48-F1
#
_cell.length_a   1.000
_cell.length_b   1.000
_cell.length_c   1.000
_cell.angle_alpha   90.00
_cell.angle_beta   90.00
_cell.angle_gamma   90.00
#
_symmetry.space_group_name_H-M   'P 1'
#
loop_
_entity.id
_entity.type
_entity.pdbx_description
1 polymer ?
#
loop_
_entity_poly.entity_id
_entity_poly.type
_entity_poly.pdbx_seq_one_letter_code
_entity_poly.pdbx_strand_id
1 'polypeptide(L)'
;MTDNSEKLKIALLNIHGLIRGHDLELGRDADTGGQTLYVLELAQALSEQERVGEVLLITRRVVDEEISPDYSRPIEQLNDKLRIIRIEAGPEQYLAKEQIWEHLDTFADNLVDFFREQEFLPDILHSHYADAGLVASHIANQLGIPLIHTGHSLGRVKRRRLLASGVDIEQLEQQYKMNQRIEAEEITLATAERVITSTHQEIQEQYELYDHYQPAQMRIVPPGTNVQQFTPPKGDELQSELFNRITQHLDEPEKPMILALSRPDKRKNIVSLIEAYGQSEILQQHANVLIIAGNRDDIDDLERGAQEVFHELLVAIDRYDLYGKVTIPKHHRRDEVPLIYRIAAATRGVFVNPALTEPFGLTLIEAAASGLPIVATEDGGPRDIMANCLNGELIDPLEVSSISSAIEKLILDEVYWQQCQQNGLKGVTQHYSWHAHAKRYLEIIEPIAARTEKLLRLPVERRESGRDERALVTDLDLNLVGDDESLQTLVNLLREHRKSTKFVIATGRRLDQALKLMKKHRIPEPDILITSSGSEIYYAPKLTPDTAWTKHIDHLWLPHRVSKLLDEIPGLERQPKSEQSQFKLSYYIDRDQVDIEDIKSLLHREELSVHVQLAFGQYLDILPLRASKGMALRFVANRWQMPLERICVAGGSGADEDMMRGNTLAVVVANRHHEELSQLEDFSHIYFAHKPFAAGIMEAIEYYDFFEITSEQATGSR
;
A
#
# COMPACT_ATOMS: atom_id res chain seq x y z
N MET A 1 16.54 36.76 9.37
CA MET A 1 15.11 36.36 9.34
C MET A 1 15.10 34.89 9.64
N THR A 2 14.79 34.53 10.88
CA THR A 2 14.72 33.13 11.32
C THR A 2 13.52 32.48 10.64
N ASP A 3 13.84 31.54 9.75
CA ASP A 3 12.90 30.67 9.04
C ASP A 3 12.07 29.90 10.06
N ASN A 4 10.83 30.35 10.26
CA ASN A 4 9.87 29.76 11.18
C ASN A 4 8.83 28.96 10.39
N SER A 5 9.27 28.28 9.33
CA SER A 5 8.46 27.23 8.70
C SER A 5 8.39 26.05 9.66
N GLU A 6 7.18 25.63 10.03
CA GLU A 6 6.99 24.40 10.80
C GLU A 6 7.62 23.24 10.02
N LYS A 7 8.51 22.49 10.68
CA LYS A 7 9.14 21.33 10.07
C LYS A 7 8.11 20.24 9.81
N LEU A 8 8.20 19.60 8.65
CA LEU A 8 7.24 18.58 8.23
C LEU A 8 7.30 17.33 9.10
N LYS A 9 6.13 16.76 9.36
CA LYS A 9 5.92 15.49 10.05
C LYS A 9 5.30 14.50 9.07
N ILE A 10 5.97 13.40 8.80
CA ILE A 10 5.61 12.46 7.73
C ILE A 10 5.33 11.10 8.35
N ALA A 11 4.20 10.48 8.02
CA ALA A 11 3.93 9.08 8.35
C ALA A 11 4.04 8.22 7.09
N LEU A 12 4.99 7.28 7.08
CA LEU A 12 5.16 6.27 6.04
C LEU A 12 4.45 4.99 6.49
N LEU A 13 3.52 4.46 5.69
CA LEU A 13 2.75 3.26 6.03
C LEU A 13 3.22 2.09 5.15
N ASN A 14 3.68 1.02 5.80
CA ASN A 14 4.01 -0.27 5.18
C ASN A 14 3.54 -1.39 6.11
N ILE A 15 2.38 -1.99 5.81
CA ILE A 15 1.68 -2.85 6.77
C ILE A 15 2.22 -4.28 6.76
N HIS A 16 2.20 -4.98 5.62
CA HIS A 16 2.74 -6.34 5.51
C HIS A 16 4.28 -6.39 5.51
N GLY A 17 4.83 -7.59 5.71
CA GLY A 17 6.26 -7.84 5.78
C GLY A 17 6.88 -7.43 7.12
N LEU A 18 8.16 -7.73 7.30
CA LEU A 18 8.87 -7.52 8.56
C LEU A 18 9.81 -6.30 8.47
N ILE A 19 9.58 -5.30 9.32
CA ILE A 19 10.41 -4.08 9.38
C ILE A 19 10.97 -3.87 10.80
N ARG A 20 12.29 -3.68 10.88
CA ARG A 20 13.05 -3.25 12.06
C ARG A 20 14.23 -2.37 11.63
N GLY A 21 14.84 -1.62 12.54
CA GLY A 21 15.87 -0.63 12.21
C GLY A 21 17.21 -1.19 11.75
N HIS A 22 17.47 -2.46 12.01
CA HIS A 22 18.73 -3.14 11.71
C HIS A 22 18.48 -4.59 11.30
N ASP A 23 19.41 -5.20 10.56
CA ASP A 23 19.39 -6.64 10.22
C ASP A 23 18.06 -7.14 9.65
N LEU A 24 17.46 -6.43 8.68
CA LEU A 24 16.19 -6.86 8.08
C LEU A 24 16.34 -8.28 7.53
N GLU A 25 15.32 -9.10 7.77
CA GLU A 25 15.23 -10.50 7.30
C GLU A 25 14.90 -10.57 5.79
N LEU A 26 15.66 -9.82 5.00
CA LEU A 26 15.44 -9.66 3.56
C LEU A 26 15.59 -11.01 2.84
N GLY A 27 14.56 -11.35 2.05
CA GLY A 27 14.51 -12.60 1.30
C GLY A 27 14.06 -13.80 2.11
N ARG A 28 13.59 -13.63 3.36
CA ARG A 28 12.93 -14.69 4.13
C ARG A 28 11.72 -15.24 3.39
N ASP A 29 10.91 -14.35 2.81
CA ASP A 29 9.68 -14.68 2.09
C ASP A 29 9.38 -13.65 0.98
N ALA A 30 8.18 -13.73 0.41
CA ALA A 30 7.73 -12.83 -0.66
C ALA A 30 7.28 -11.44 -0.18
N ASP A 31 7.27 -11.20 1.14
CA ASP A 31 6.72 -10.01 1.78
C ASP A 31 7.84 -9.13 2.36
N THR A 32 8.95 -9.74 2.78
CA THR A 32 10.12 -9.06 3.35
C THR A 32 11.25 -8.99 2.33
N GLY A 33 11.31 -7.88 1.58
CA GLY A 33 12.26 -7.72 0.48
C GLY A 33 12.52 -6.27 0.08
N GLY A 34 12.59 -6.03 -1.24
CA GLY A 34 12.95 -4.71 -1.80
C GLY A 34 12.04 -3.58 -1.32
N GLN A 35 10.74 -3.84 -1.14
CA GLN A 35 9.80 -2.87 -0.57
C GLN A 35 10.17 -2.50 0.87
N THR A 36 10.30 -3.47 1.77
CA THR A 36 10.65 -3.20 3.18
C THR A 36 11.98 -2.44 3.33
N LEU A 37 12.97 -2.75 2.48
CA LEU A 37 14.24 -2.03 2.43
C LEU A 37 14.05 -0.60 1.94
N TYR A 38 13.31 -0.42 0.83
CA TYR A 38 12.99 0.90 0.26
C TYR A 38 12.39 1.83 1.31
N VAL A 39 11.35 1.36 2.03
CA VAL A 39 10.63 2.24 2.95
C VAL A 39 11.52 2.62 4.14
N LEU A 40 12.33 1.69 4.64
CA LEU A 40 13.26 2.00 5.73
C LEU A 40 14.35 3.00 5.30
N GLU A 41 14.97 2.80 4.14
CA GLU A 41 16.03 3.69 3.66
C GLU A 41 15.47 5.08 3.30
N LEU A 42 14.25 5.14 2.77
CA LEU A 42 13.50 6.39 2.59
C LEU A 42 13.27 7.09 3.95
N ALA A 43 12.80 6.36 4.96
CA ALA A 43 12.54 6.90 6.29
C ALA A 43 13.80 7.50 6.91
N GLN A 44 14.92 6.79 6.81
CA GLN A 44 16.23 7.25 7.26
C GLN A 44 16.65 8.53 6.53
N ALA A 45 16.59 8.53 5.19
CA ALA A 45 17.00 9.68 4.40
C ALA A 45 16.10 10.93 4.60
N LEU A 46 14.80 10.73 4.84
CA LEU A 46 13.89 11.83 5.22
C LEU A 46 14.25 12.38 6.61
N SER A 47 14.60 11.53 7.57
CA SER A 47 14.97 11.96 8.92
C SER A 47 16.24 12.82 8.93
N GLU A 48 17.15 12.62 7.97
CA GLU A 48 18.35 13.45 7.80
C GLU A 48 18.07 14.86 7.25
N GLN A 49 16.90 15.09 6.64
CA GLN A 49 16.58 16.39 6.05
C GLN A 49 16.28 17.44 7.13
N GLU A 50 16.86 18.63 7.01
CA GLU A 50 16.68 19.73 7.98
C GLU A 50 15.21 20.18 8.10
N ARG A 51 14.48 20.08 6.98
CA ARG A 51 13.08 20.51 6.80
C ARG A 51 12.08 19.51 7.39
N VAL A 52 12.54 18.31 7.75
CA VAL A 52 11.74 17.26 8.38
C VAL A 52 11.97 17.31 9.90
N GLY A 53 10.86 17.39 10.62
CA GLY A 53 10.82 17.40 12.08
C GLY A 53 10.63 16.00 12.64
N GLU A 54 9.82 15.17 11.98
CA GLU A 54 9.54 13.81 12.43
C GLU A 54 9.12 12.89 11.27
N VAL A 55 9.53 11.63 11.35
CA VAL A 55 9.18 10.53 10.47
C VAL A 55 8.68 9.37 11.31
N LEU A 56 7.44 8.95 11.06
CA LEU A 56 6.85 7.76 11.67
C LEU A 56 6.76 6.67 10.61
N LEU A 57 7.51 5.58 10.79
CA LEU A 57 7.42 4.40 9.95
C LEU A 57 6.41 3.42 10.58
N ILE A 58 5.20 3.39 10.05
CA ILE A 58 4.09 2.61 10.59
C ILE A 58 4.04 1.23 9.93
N THR A 59 3.98 0.18 10.73
CA THR A 59 3.85 -1.22 10.29
C THR A 59 3.01 -2.04 11.27
N ARG A 60 2.76 -3.32 10.99
CA ARG A 60 2.02 -4.21 11.89
C ARG A 60 2.93 -4.75 13.01
N ARG A 61 2.39 -4.82 14.23
CA ARG A 61 3.04 -5.50 15.36
C ARG A 61 2.92 -7.00 15.19
N VAL A 62 4.03 -7.72 15.37
CA VAL A 62 4.08 -9.18 15.23
C VAL A 62 4.78 -9.78 16.45
N VAL A 63 4.12 -10.75 17.07
CA VAL A 63 4.67 -11.56 18.16
C VAL A 63 4.68 -13.01 17.69
N ASP A 64 5.87 -13.49 17.32
CA ASP A 64 6.06 -14.81 16.77
C ASP A 64 7.46 -15.31 17.17
N GLU A 65 7.55 -16.57 17.59
CA GLU A 65 8.79 -17.19 18.10
C GLU A 65 9.81 -17.46 16.98
N GLU A 66 9.38 -17.50 15.72
CA GLU A 66 10.23 -17.81 14.56
C GLU A 66 10.94 -16.59 13.95
N ILE A 67 10.73 -15.41 14.51
CA ILE A 67 11.27 -14.12 14.03
C ILE A 67 11.90 -13.32 15.18
N SER A 68 12.58 -12.22 14.88
CA SER A 68 13.17 -11.38 15.92
C SER A 68 12.12 -10.84 16.92
N PRO A 69 12.40 -10.83 18.24
CA PRO A 69 11.53 -10.18 19.21
C PRO A 69 11.40 -8.65 19.00
N ASP A 70 12.23 -8.02 18.17
CA ASP A 70 12.13 -6.60 17.86
C ASP A 70 10.78 -6.23 17.23
N TYR A 71 10.18 -7.13 16.43
CA TYR A 71 8.87 -6.89 15.80
C TYR A 71 7.71 -6.84 16.81
N SER A 72 7.92 -7.36 18.02
CA SER A 72 6.93 -7.30 19.10
C SER A 72 6.94 -5.97 19.86
N ARG A 73 7.96 -5.13 19.66
CA ARG A 73 8.10 -3.82 20.34
C ARG A 73 7.21 -2.79 19.65
N PRO A 74 6.21 -2.21 20.35
CA PRO A 74 5.28 -1.24 19.74
C PRO A 74 5.96 0.00 19.17
N ILE A 75 7.07 0.44 19.78
CA ILE A 75 7.85 1.60 19.33
C ILE A 75 9.33 1.24 19.34
N GLU A 76 10.01 1.51 18.23
CA GLU A 76 11.47 1.41 18.10
C GLU A 76 12.02 2.77 17.62
N GLN A 77 12.81 3.42 18.47
CA GLN A 77 13.45 4.70 18.15
C GLN A 77 14.74 4.44 17.36
N LEU A 78 14.88 5.01 16.17
CA LEU A 78 16.10 4.89 15.36
C LEU A 78 17.03 6.10 15.50
N ASN A 79 16.46 7.29 15.55
CA ASN A 79 17.17 8.56 15.80
C ASN A 79 16.19 9.63 16.31
N ASP A 80 16.64 10.84 16.62
CA ASP A 80 15.81 11.92 17.19
C ASP A 80 14.55 12.28 16.40
N LYS A 81 14.50 11.94 15.10
CA LYS A 81 13.39 12.27 14.20
C LYS A 81 12.68 11.04 13.64
N LEU A 82 13.18 9.82 13.84
CA LEU A 82 12.65 8.60 13.21
C LEU A 82 12.28 7.54 14.23
N ARG A 83 11.01 7.11 14.17
CA ARG A 83 10.46 6.01 14.98
C ARG A 83 9.77 5.00 14.08
N ILE A 84 9.97 3.72 14.35
CA ILE A 84 9.10 2.66 13.84
C ILE A 84 7.96 2.48 14.85
N ILE A 85 6.72 2.58 14.38
CA ILE A 85 5.50 2.39 15.17
C ILE A 85 4.81 1.12 14.68
N ARG A 86 4.55 0.19 15.58
CA ARG A 86 3.95 -1.10 15.27
C ARG A 86 2.55 -1.15 15.87
N ILE A 87 1.56 -1.21 14.99
CA ILE A 87 0.13 -1.20 15.34
C ILE A 87 -0.39 -2.63 15.41
N GLU A 88 -1.17 -2.93 16.45
CA GLU A 88 -1.83 -4.22 16.60
C GLU A 88 -3.01 -4.34 15.63
N ALA A 89 -3.09 -5.48 14.94
CA ALA A 89 -4.20 -5.79 14.04
C ALA A 89 -4.25 -7.29 13.75
N GLY A 90 -5.39 -7.92 14.03
CA GLY A 90 -5.56 -9.37 13.87
C GLY A 90 -4.82 -10.20 14.94
N PRO A 91 -4.60 -11.49 14.67
CA PRO A 91 -3.78 -12.38 15.51
C PRO A 91 -2.41 -11.78 15.82
N GLU A 92 -1.72 -12.25 16.86
CA GLU A 92 -0.36 -11.76 17.16
C GLU A 92 0.70 -12.27 16.17
N GLN A 93 0.47 -13.44 15.57
CA GLN A 93 1.46 -14.14 14.73
C GLN A 93 1.69 -13.44 13.38
N TYR A 94 2.75 -13.84 12.69
CA TYR A 94 3.02 -13.36 11.35
C TYR A 94 1.90 -13.77 10.39
N LEU A 95 1.48 -12.82 9.54
CA LEU A 95 0.48 -13.04 8.50
C LEU A 95 1.09 -12.69 7.15
N ALA A 96 0.88 -13.56 6.17
CA ALA A 96 1.19 -13.23 4.79
C ALA A 96 0.28 -12.08 4.30
N LYS A 97 0.76 -11.26 3.37
CA LYS A 97 0.01 -10.12 2.83
C LYS A 97 -1.36 -10.48 2.26
N GLU A 98 -1.55 -11.71 1.76
CA GLU A 98 -2.84 -12.17 1.25
C GLU A 98 -3.87 -12.45 2.38
N GLN A 99 -3.45 -12.54 3.64
CA GLN A 99 -4.30 -12.83 4.79
C GLN A 99 -4.62 -11.58 5.63
N ILE A 100 -3.94 -10.46 5.41
CA ILE A 100 -4.06 -9.28 6.27
C ILE A 100 -5.35 -8.47 6.04
N TRP A 101 -6.04 -8.70 4.92
CA TRP A 101 -7.16 -7.88 4.44
C TRP A 101 -8.29 -7.75 5.46
N GLU A 102 -8.59 -8.81 6.21
CA GLU A 102 -9.63 -8.82 7.25
C GLU A 102 -9.26 -8.01 8.51
N HIS A 103 -8.05 -7.48 8.60
CA HIS A 103 -7.57 -6.74 9.77
C HIS A 103 -7.21 -5.29 9.45
N LEU A 104 -7.36 -4.86 8.20
CA LEU A 104 -6.95 -3.51 7.78
C LEU A 104 -7.82 -2.41 8.41
N ASP A 105 -9.12 -2.65 8.62
CA ASP A 105 -9.99 -1.69 9.30
C ASP A 105 -9.63 -1.54 10.79
N THR A 106 -9.34 -2.65 11.48
CA THR A 106 -8.81 -2.66 12.86
C THR A 106 -7.49 -1.91 12.93
N PHE A 107 -6.58 -2.15 11.98
CA PHE A 107 -5.32 -1.43 11.88
C PHE A 107 -5.54 0.07 11.72
N ALA A 108 -6.47 0.48 10.84
CA ALA A 108 -6.79 1.88 10.61
C ALA A 108 -7.35 2.55 11.88
N ASP A 109 -8.29 1.89 12.57
CA ASP A 109 -8.88 2.36 13.82
C ASP A 109 -7.80 2.53 14.91
N ASN A 110 -6.96 1.53 15.11
CA ASN A 110 -5.87 1.57 16.10
C ASN A 110 -4.81 2.64 15.77
N LEU A 111 -4.52 2.87 14.48
CA LEU A 111 -3.59 3.93 14.07
C LEU A 111 -4.19 5.33 14.29
N VAL A 112 -5.49 5.52 14.06
CA VAL A 112 -6.17 6.78 14.37
C VAL A 112 -6.14 7.07 15.88
N ASP A 113 -6.31 6.05 16.70
CA ASP A 113 -6.20 6.17 18.16
C ASP A 113 -4.77 6.47 18.59
N PHE A 114 -3.76 5.82 18.00
CA PHE A 114 -2.36 6.18 18.22
C PHE A 114 -2.09 7.66 17.91
N PHE A 115 -2.56 8.17 16.76
CA PHE A 115 -2.39 9.58 16.38
C PHE A 115 -3.12 10.54 17.34
N ARG A 116 -4.22 10.12 17.95
CA ARG A 116 -4.94 10.92 18.96
C ARG A 116 -4.14 11.09 20.24
N GLU A 117 -3.36 10.08 20.61
CA GLU A 117 -2.49 10.11 21.80
C GLU A 117 -1.21 10.91 21.57
N GLN A 118 -0.84 11.20 20.32
CA GLN A 118 0.30 12.04 20.00
C GLN A 118 -0.03 13.53 20.18
N GLU A 119 1.00 14.34 20.44
CA GLU A 119 0.88 15.80 20.50
C GLU A 119 0.59 16.44 19.13
N PHE A 120 0.67 15.68 18.04
CA PHE A 120 0.51 16.17 16.68
C PHE A 120 -0.06 15.11 15.74
N LEU A 121 -0.66 15.58 14.65
CA LEU A 121 -0.98 14.78 13.46
C LEU A 121 0.11 14.94 12.40
N PRO A 122 0.40 13.89 11.61
CA PRO A 122 1.29 14.03 10.46
C PRO A 122 0.72 15.02 9.43
N ASP A 123 1.62 15.73 8.74
CA ASP A 123 1.28 16.63 7.64
C ASP A 123 0.98 15.86 6.36
N ILE A 124 1.61 14.69 6.19
CA ILE A 124 1.50 13.81 5.03
C ILE A 124 1.41 12.35 5.50
N LEU A 125 0.50 11.60 4.87
CA LEU A 125 0.55 10.14 4.86
C LEU A 125 1.21 9.69 3.55
N HIS A 126 2.12 8.73 3.61
CA HIS A 126 2.69 8.08 2.43
C HIS A 126 2.51 6.57 2.54
N SER A 127 1.63 6.00 1.73
CA SER A 127 1.39 4.56 1.71
C SER A 127 2.27 3.83 0.70
N HIS A 128 2.69 2.63 1.08
CA HIS A 128 3.47 1.72 0.26
C HIS A 128 2.73 0.39 0.10
N TYR A 129 2.40 0.03 -1.14
CA TYR A 129 1.59 -1.15 -1.52
C TYR A 129 0.08 -1.02 -1.25
N ALA A 130 -0.70 -1.96 -1.77
CA ALA A 130 -2.16 -1.93 -1.80
C ALA A 130 -2.82 -1.96 -0.41
N ASP A 131 -2.28 -2.73 0.52
CA ASP A 131 -2.78 -2.85 1.90
C ASP A 131 -2.63 -1.52 2.66
N ALA A 132 -1.43 -0.93 2.64
CA ALA A 132 -1.19 0.38 3.21
C ALA A 132 -1.95 1.47 2.44
N GLY A 133 -2.14 1.30 1.13
CA GLY A 133 -2.93 2.19 0.27
C GLY A 133 -4.36 2.33 0.77
N LEU A 134 -5.03 1.20 1.01
CA LEU A 134 -6.40 1.17 1.53
C LEU A 134 -6.50 1.83 2.91
N VAL A 135 -5.64 1.41 3.84
CA VAL A 135 -5.61 1.96 5.21
C VAL A 135 -5.33 3.46 5.20
N ALA A 136 -4.34 3.90 4.44
CA ALA A 136 -4.01 5.32 4.36
C ALA A 136 -5.14 6.13 3.70
N SER A 137 -5.89 5.54 2.76
CA SER A 137 -7.07 6.17 2.17
C SER A 137 -8.17 6.36 3.20
N HIS A 138 -8.44 5.34 4.03
CA HIS A 138 -9.40 5.44 5.14
C HIS A 138 -8.98 6.56 6.12
N ILE A 139 -7.71 6.60 6.52
CA ILE A 139 -7.21 7.60 7.48
C ILE A 139 -7.16 9.00 6.86
N ALA A 140 -6.74 9.13 5.60
CA ALA A 140 -6.72 10.39 4.87
C ALA A 140 -8.13 10.97 4.78
N ASN A 141 -9.11 10.15 4.43
CA ASN A 141 -10.51 10.54 4.38
C ASN A 141 -11.04 10.85 5.78
N GLN A 142 -10.73 10.03 6.78
CA GLN A 142 -11.22 10.21 8.15
C GLN A 142 -10.60 11.39 8.87
N LEU A 143 -9.34 11.76 8.63
CA LEU A 143 -8.61 12.83 9.35
C LEU A 143 -8.41 14.10 8.51
N GLY A 144 -8.59 14.03 7.19
CA GLY A 144 -8.32 15.13 6.26
C GLY A 144 -6.83 15.37 6.02
N ILE A 145 -5.99 14.34 6.17
CA ILE A 145 -4.54 14.41 5.93
C ILE A 145 -4.28 14.02 4.47
N PRO A 146 -3.46 14.76 3.70
CA PRO A 146 -3.16 14.44 2.31
C PRO A 146 -2.39 13.11 2.20
N LEU A 147 -2.76 12.35 1.18
CA LEU A 147 -2.18 11.04 0.88
C LEU A 147 -1.22 11.12 -0.32
N ILE A 148 -0.04 10.55 -0.15
CA ILE A 148 0.92 10.21 -1.20
C ILE A 148 0.98 8.68 -1.29
N HIS A 149 1.09 8.14 -2.50
CA HIS A 149 1.10 6.68 -2.67
C HIS A 149 2.28 6.20 -3.53
N THR A 150 2.85 5.05 -3.18
CA THR A 150 3.78 4.29 -4.02
C THR A 150 3.32 2.84 -4.09
N GLY A 151 2.98 2.37 -5.29
CA GLY A 151 2.41 1.03 -5.47
C GLY A 151 3.39 -0.13 -5.25
N HIS A 152 4.67 0.01 -5.66
CA HIS A 152 5.72 -1.03 -5.71
C HIS A 152 5.41 -2.23 -6.63
N SER A 153 4.19 -2.74 -6.59
CA SER A 153 3.65 -3.80 -7.44
C SER A 153 2.15 -3.59 -7.58
N LEU A 154 1.64 -3.71 -8.81
CA LEU A 154 0.24 -3.46 -9.13
C LEU A 154 -0.54 -4.74 -9.39
N GLY A 155 -1.74 -4.84 -8.79
CA GLY A 155 -2.66 -5.96 -8.91
C GLY A 155 -3.05 -6.29 -10.35
N ARG A 156 -3.41 -5.30 -11.19
CA ARG A 156 -3.79 -5.54 -12.59
C ARG A 156 -2.65 -6.16 -13.42
N VAL A 157 -1.41 -5.71 -13.19
CA VAL A 157 -0.20 -6.27 -13.84
C VAL A 157 0.05 -7.69 -13.35
N LYS A 158 -0.01 -7.92 -12.03
CA LYS A 158 0.16 -9.26 -11.43
C LYS A 158 -0.91 -10.24 -11.96
N ARG A 159 -2.18 -9.82 -12.03
CA ARG A 159 -3.29 -10.60 -12.58
C ARG A 159 -3.03 -11.01 -14.03
N ARG A 160 -2.67 -10.07 -14.90
CA ARG A 160 -2.34 -10.37 -16.31
C ARG A 160 -1.21 -11.39 -16.43
N ARG A 161 -0.16 -11.23 -15.63
CA ARG A 161 0.98 -12.16 -15.61
C ARG A 161 0.58 -13.57 -15.17
N LEU A 162 -0.21 -13.68 -14.10
CA LEU A 162 -0.63 -14.98 -13.56
C LEU A 162 -1.57 -15.72 -14.52
N LEU A 163 -2.53 -15.01 -15.14
CA LEU A 163 -3.38 -15.57 -16.20
C LEU A 163 -2.54 -16.07 -17.39
N ALA A 164 -1.55 -15.30 -17.82
CA ALA A 164 -0.64 -15.71 -18.90
C ALA A 164 0.21 -16.94 -18.54
N SER A 165 0.49 -17.16 -17.24
CA SER A 165 1.15 -18.37 -16.74
C SER A 165 0.22 -19.58 -16.54
N GLY A 166 -1.07 -19.44 -16.86
CA GLY A 166 -2.05 -20.53 -16.81
C GLY A 166 -2.78 -20.70 -15.48
N VAL A 167 -2.64 -19.75 -14.54
CA VAL A 167 -3.45 -19.72 -13.31
C VAL A 167 -4.88 -19.31 -13.67
N ASP A 168 -5.88 -20.05 -13.20
CA ASP A 168 -7.29 -19.71 -13.46
C ASP A 168 -7.81 -18.57 -12.55
N ILE A 169 -8.98 -18.03 -12.90
CA ILE A 169 -9.59 -16.88 -12.20
C ILE A 169 -10.01 -17.24 -10.77
N GLU A 170 -10.48 -18.48 -10.54
CA GLU A 170 -10.97 -18.89 -9.22
C GLU A 170 -9.81 -19.00 -8.22
N GLN A 171 -8.69 -19.59 -8.64
CA GLN A 171 -7.45 -19.67 -7.88
C GLN A 171 -6.87 -18.28 -7.60
N LEU A 172 -6.97 -17.37 -8.57
CA LEU A 172 -6.53 -15.99 -8.39
C LEU A 172 -7.25 -15.30 -7.23
N GLU A 173 -8.56 -15.46 -7.15
CA GLU A 173 -9.36 -14.88 -6.06
C GLU A 173 -9.12 -15.59 -4.73
N GLN A 174 -9.12 -16.92 -4.71
CA GLN A 174 -8.94 -17.69 -3.48
C GLN A 174 -7.56 -17.45 -2.85
N GLN A 175 -6.50 -17.43 -3.66
CA GLN A 175 -5.13 -17.33 -3.15
C GLN A 175 -4.67 -15.88 -2.99
N TYR A 176 -4.98 -14.99 -3.93
CA TYR A 176 -4.38 -13.64 -3.97
C TYR A 176 -5.37 -12.51 -3.67
N LYS A 177 -6.66 -12.81 -3.48
CA LYS A 177 -7.72 -11.83 -3.24
C LYS A 177 -7.66 -10.69 -4.27
N MET A 178 -7.51 -11.04 -5.55
CA MET A 178 -7.06 -10.11 -6.58
C MET A 178 -8.08 -9.00 -6.84
N ASN A 179 -9.38 -9.29 -6.80
CA ASN A 179 -10.41 -8.27 -6.92
C ASN A 179 -10.36 -7.28 -5.76
N GLN A 180 -10.27 -7.78 -4.51
CA GLN A 180 -10.15 -6.93 -3.32
C GLN A 180 -8.90 -6.04 -3.39
N ARG A 181 -7.77 -6.58 -3.84
CA ARG A 181 -6.54 -5.82 -4.04
C ARG A 181 -6.69 -4.72 -5.09
N ILE A 182 -7.26 -5.04 -6.25
CA ILE A 182 -7.40 -4.08 -7.34
C ILE A 182 -8.34 -2.96 -6.92
N GLU A 183 -9.43 -3.28 -6.24
CA GLU A 183 -10.36 -2.28 -5.70
C GLU A 183 -9.67 -1.37 -4.67
N ALA A 184 -8.87 -1.94 -3.77
CA ALA A 184 -8.06 -1.16 -2.83
C ALA A 184 -7.10 -0.19 -3.53
N GLU A 185 -6.47 -0.63 -4.63
CA GLU A 185 -5.59 0.20 -5.46
C GLU A 185 -6.39 1.33 -6.17
N GLU A 186 -7.59 1.05 -6.70
CA GLU A 186 -8.47 2.07 -7.31
C GLU A 186 -8.93 3.12 -6.29
N ILE A 187 -9.36 2.69 -5.09
CA ILE A 187 -9.71 3.59 -3.97
C ILE A 187 -8.51 4.47 -3.60
N THR A 188 -7.31 3.89 -3.59
CA THR A 188 -6.08 4.61 -3.28
C THR A 188 -5.76 5.65 -4.34
N LEU A 189 -5.90 5.32 -5.63
CA LEU A 189 -5.73 6.28 -6.72
C LEU A 189 -6.76 7.41 -6.67
N ALA A 190 -8.00 7.11 -6.28
CA ALA A 190 -9.05 8.12 -6.13
C ALA A 190 -8.85 9.07 -4.93
N THR A 191 -8.04 8.66 -3.95
CA THR A 191 -7.78 9.41 -2.70
C THR A 191 -6.41 10.12 -2.72
N ALA A 192 -5.40 9.54 -3.38
CA ALA A 192 -4.04 10.06 -3.37
C ALA A 192 -3.96 11.42 -4.07
N GLU A 193 -3.28 12.39 -3.45
CA GLU A 193 -2.98 13.65 -4.12
C GLU A 193 -1.84 13.51 -5.13
N ARG A 194 -0.90 12.59 -4.86
CA ARG A 194 0.19 12.22 -5.76
C ARG A 194 0.51 10.74 -5.67
N VAL A 195 0.93 10.19 -6.80
CA VAL A 195 1.53 8.86 -6.86
C VAL A 195 3.00 9.01 -7.22
N ILE A 196 3.88 8.43 -6.41
CA ILE A 196 5.32 8.38 -6.66
C ILE A 196 5.64 7.06 -7.35
N THR A 197 6.23 7.14 -8.53
CA THR A 197 6.67 5.99 -9.33
C THR A 197 8.18 5.96 -9.48
N SER A 198 8.72 4.77 -9.77
CA SER A 198 10.16 4.59 -9.96
C SER A 198 10.61 4.92 -11.39
N THR A 199 9.74 4.73 -12.38
CA THR A 199 10.05 4.89 -13.82
C THR A 199 8.89 5.49 -14.60
N HIS A 200 9.17 5.95 -15.83
CA HIS A 200 8.12 6.37 -16.78
C HIS A 200 7.26 5.18 -17.22
N GLN A 201 7.87 4.00 -17.39
CA GLN A 201 7.18 2.79 -17.79
C GLN A 201 6.08 2.38 -16.79
N GLU A 202 6.35 2.54 -15.49
CA GLU A 202 5.34 2.28 -14.46
C GLU A 202 4.07 3.13 -14.67
N ILE A 203 4.23 4.41 -15.01
CA ILE A 203 3.11 5.31 -15.32
C ILE A 203 2.38 4.85 -16.59
N GLN A 204 3.13 4.68 -17.69
CA GLN A 204 2.57 4.53 -19.02
C GLN A 204 2.06 3.13 -19.34
N GLU A 205 2.60 2.08 -18.72
CA GLU A 205 2.26 0.69 -19.07
C GLU A 205 1.58 -0.08 -17.94
N GLN A 206 1.77 0.36 -16.68
CA GLN A 206 1.24 -0.34 -15.51
C GLN A 206 0.04 0.40 -14.89
N TYR A 207 0.19 1.69 -14.56
CA TYR A 207 -0.92 2.48 -14.03
C TYR A 207 -1.97 2.83 -15.09
N GLU A 208 -1.61 2.93 -16.38
CA GLU A 208 -2.59 3.11 -17.47
C GLU A 208 -3.65 1.99 -17.51
N LEU A 209 -3.35 0.84 -16.89
CA LEU A 209 -4.30 -0.26 -16.82
C LEU A 209 -5.45 -0.02 -15.85
N TYR A 210 -5.36 0.94 -14.94
CA TYR A 210 -6.36 1.26 -13.92
C TYR A 210 -7.41 2.21 -14.46
N ASP A 211 -8.64 2.11 -13.95
CA ASP A 211 -9.73 2.97 -14.41
C ASP A 211 -9.55 4.40 -13.87
N HIS A 212 -9.03 4.57 -12.65
CA HIS A 212 -8.70 5.88 -12.07
C HIS A 212 -7.29 6.38 -12.45
N TYR A 213 -6.86 6.17 -13.70
CA TYR A 213 -5.54 6.56 -14.18
C TYR A 213 -5.42 8.08 -14.38
N GLN A 214 -4.71 8.77 -13.48
CA GLN A 214 -4.45 10.21 -13.55
C GLN A 214 -2.96 10.54 -13.68
N PRO A 215 -2.36 10.50 -14.90
CA PRO A 215 -0.92 10.75 -15.09
C PRO A 215 -0.47 12.12 -14.59
N ALA A 216 -1.36 13.12 -14.59
CA ALA A 216 -1.08 14.46 -14.07
C ALA A 216 -0.75 14.47 -12.56
N GLN A 217 -1.18 13.47 -11.81
CA GLN A 217 -0.89 13.29 -10.39
C GLN A 217 0.36 12.43 -10.13
N MET A 218 0.93 11.79 -11.15
CA MET A 218 2.05 10.87 -11.01
C MET A 218 3.40 11.58 -11.14
N ARG A 219 4.36 11.28 -10.28
CA ARG A 219 5.69 11.88 -10.29
C ARG A 219 6.75 10.80 -10.15
N ILE A 220 7.74 10.87 -11.03
CA ILE A 220 8.87 9.95 -10.98
C ILE A 220 9.87 10.47 -9.96
N VAL A 221 10.05 9.70 -8.89
CA VAL A 221 11.09 9.89 -7.89
C VAL A 221 11.76 8.53 -7.69
N PRO A 222 12.84 8.26 -8.43
CA PRO A 222 13.42 6.93 -8.46
C PRO A 222 14.01 6.56 -7.09
N PRO A 223 14.02 5.26 -6.70
CA PRO A 223 14.69 4.82 -5.48
C PRO A 223 16.17 5.20 -5.47
N GLY A 224 16.70 5.33 -4.25
CA GLY A 224 18.11 5.53 -4.01
C GLY A 224 18.91 4.23 -3.93
N THR A 225 20.23 4.34 -4.07
CA THR A 225 21.20 3.34 -3.62
C THR A 225 22.07 3.91 -2.49
N ASN A 226 22.67 3.02 -1.69
CA ASN A 226 23.59 3.40 -0.63
C ASN A 226 24.98 3.74 -1.20
N VAL A 227 25.19 5.01 -1.51
CA VAL A 227 26.46 5.54 -2.03
C VAL A 227 27.63 5.51 -1.04
N GLN A 228 27.40 5.16 0.23
CA GLN A 228 28.47 4.91 1.19
C GLN A 228 28.96 3.45 1.13
N GLN A 229 28.07 2.53 0.76
CA GLN A 229 28.38 1.11 0.58
C GLN A 229 28.97 0.84 -0.81
N PHE A 230 28.32 1.36 -1.85
CA PHE A 230 28.75 1.27 -3.25
C PHE A 230 29.58 2.50 -3.60
N THR A 231 30.90 2.28 -3.69
CA THR A 231 31.90 3.34 -3.86
C THR A 231 32.87 2.96 -4.98
N PRO A 232 33.55 3.93 -5.62
CA PRO A 232 34.58 3.62 -6.61
C PRO A 232 35.77 2.82 -6.01
N PRO A 233 36.61 2.22 -6.87
CA PRO A 233 37.82 1.50 -6.44
C PRO A 233 38.75 2.32 -5.56
N LYS A 234 39.40 1.66 -4.60
CA LYS A 234 40.36 2.23 -3.64
C LYS A 234 41.82 1.88 -3.98
N GLY A 235 42.04 0.86 -4.82
CA GLY A 235 43.35 0.47 -5.35
C GLY A 235 43.91 -0.85 -4.79
N ASP A 236 43.21 -1.49 -3.85
CA ASP A 236 43.60 -2.77 -3.23
C ASP A 236 42.68 -3.94 -3.62
N GLU A 237 41.67 -3.70 -4.46
CA GLU A 237 40.66 -4.68 -4.85
C GLU A 237 41.25 -5.97 -5.43
N LEU A 238 42.24 -5.83 -6.32
CA LEU A 238 42.88 -6.95 -7.02
C LEU A 238 43.82 -7.76 -6.11
N GLN A 239 44.09 -7.28 -4.90
CA GLN A 239 44.88 -7.99 -3.89
C GLN A 239 43.99 -8.73 -2.88
N SER A 240 42.67 -8.55 -2.97
CA SER A 240 41.73 -9.14 -2.03
C SER A 240 41.61 -10.67 -2.17
N GLU A 241 41.31 -11.35 -1.06
CA GLU A 241 41.00 -12.78 -1.08
C GLU A 241 39.79 -13.09 -1.97
N LEU A 242 38.81 -12.16 -2.03
CA LEU A 242 37.64 -12.28 -2.87
C LEU A 242 38.02 -12.31 -4.36
N PHE A 243 38.90 -11.41 -4.80
CA PHE A 243 39.39 -11.40 -6.19
C PHE A 243 39.96 -12.76 -6.56
N ASN A 244 40.93 -13.27 -5.77
CA ASN A 244 41.55 -14.57 -6.00
C ASN A 244 40.51 -15.70 -6.08
N ARG A 245 39.50 -15.68 -5.19
CA ARG A 245 38.45 -16.71 -5.14
C ARG A 245 37.54 -16.68 -6.37
N ILE A 246 37.11 -15.51 -6.81
CA ILE A 246 36.16 -15.39 -7.93
C ILE A 246 36.84 -15.53 -9.30
N THR A 247 38.15 -15.30 -9.37
CA THR A 247 38.94 -15.40 -10.62
C THR A 247 39.79 -16.66 -10.75
N GLN A 248 39.76 -17.59 -9.79
CA GLN A 248 40.64 -18.78 -9.76
C GLN A 248 40.57 -19.68 -11.01
N HIS A 249 39.51 -19.57 -11.82
CA HIS A 249 39.29 -20.33 -13.06
C HIS A 249 39.66 -19.55 -14.33
N LEU A 250 40.20 -18.34 -14.20
CA LEU A 250 40.60 -17.49 -15.32
C LEU A 250 42.11 -17.61 -15.57
N ASP A 251 42.50 -17.67 -16.85
CA ASP A 251 43.90 -17.75 -17.25
C ASP A 251 44.61 -16.40 -17.08
N GLU A 252 43.91 -15.30 -17.38
CA GLU A 252 44.42 -13.93 -17.31
C GLU A 252 43.50 -13.06 -16.42
N PRO A 253 43.50 -13.25 -15.09
CA PRO A 253 42.48 -12.70 -14.19
C PRO A 253 42.48 -11.17 -14.09
N GLU A 254 43.55 -10.49 -14.52
CA GLU A 254 43.68 -9.03 -14.51
C GLU A 254 43.03 -8.33 -15.71
N LYS A 255 42.58 -9.07 -16.73
CA LYS A 255 41.84 -8.46 -17.85
C LYS A 255 40.55 -7.78 -17.37
N PRO A 256 40.09 -6.73 -18.07
CA PRO A 256 38.77 -6.14 -17.88
C PRO A 256 37.66 -7.17 -17.67
N MET A 257 36.83 -6.97 -16.65
CA MET A 257 35.74 -7.88 -16.34
C MET A 257 34.41 -7.41 -16.91
N ILE A 258 33.78 -8.26 -17.70
CA ILE A 258 32.37 -8.16 -18.06
C ILE A 258 31.58 -8.83 -16.94
N LEU A 259 31.00 -8.04 -16.05
CA LEU A 259 30.27 -8.52 -14.88
C LEU A 259 28.77 -8.60 -15.18
N ALA A 260 28.16 -9.76 -14.94
CA ALA A 260 26.72 -9.90 -14.79
C ALA A 260 26.38 -10.41 -13.38
N LEU A 261 25.45 -9.72 -12.70
CA LEU A 261 25.00 -10.08 -11.35
C LEU A 261 23.48 -10.11 -11.32
N SER A 262 22.91 -11.29 -11.12
CA SER A 262 21.46 -11.47 -11.02
C SER A 262 21.08 -12.83 -10.42
N ARG A 263 19.78 -13.09 -10.25
CA ARG A 263 19.29 -14.45 -9.96
C ARG A 263 19.31 -15.28 -11.25
N PRO A 264 19.52 -16.62 -11.18
CA PRO A 264 19.47 -17.51 -12.34
C PRO A 264 18.02 -17.70 -12.82
N ASP A 265 17.48 -16.68 -13.49
CA ASP A 265 16.12 -16.65 -14.01
C ASP A 265 16.17 -16.37 -15.52
N LYS A 266 15.36 -17.09 -16.31
CA LYS A 266 15.35 -16.96 -17.78
C LYS A 266 15.12 -15.52 -18.26
N ARG A 267 14.34 -14.73 -17.52
CA ARG A 267 14.06 -13.32 -17.87
C ARG A 267 15.29 -12.44 -17.76
N LYS A 268 16.28 -12.82 -16.94
CA LYS A 268 17.56 -12.10 -16.83
C LYS A 268 18.47 -12.34 -18.01
N ASN A 269 18.17 -13.36 -18.84
CA ASN A 269 18.78 -13.57 -20.15
C ASN A 269 20.31 -13.55 -20.15
N ILE A 270 20.91 -14.03 -19.04
CA ILE A 270 22.37 -14.04 -18.86
C ILE A 270 23.09 -14.98 -19.83
N VAL A 271 22.36 -15.91 -20.45
CA VAL A 271 22.89 -16.81 -21.48
C VAL A 271 23.28 -16.05 -22.75
N SER A 272 22.47 -15.08 -23.19
CA SER A 272 22.78 -14.27 -24.38
C SER A 272 24.06 -13.44 -24.24
N LEU A 273 24.46 -13.11 -23.01
CA LEU A 273 25.77 -12.50 -22.75
C LEU A 273 26.93 -13.45 -23.07
N ILE A 274 26.81 -14.73 -22.68
CA ILE A 274 27.81 -15.76 -23.01
C ILE A 274 27.86 -16.00 -24.52
N GLU A 275 26.70 -16.02 -25.18
CA GLU A 275 26.65 -16.15 -26.64
C GLU A 275 27.30 -14.95 -27.35
N ALA A 276 27.04 -13.72 -26.88
CA ALA A 276 27.65 -12.51 -27.42
C ALA A 276 29.18 -12.51 -27.26
N TYR A 277 29.66 -12.92 -26.08
CA TYR A 277 31.09 -13.07 -25.82
C TYR A 277 31.72 -14.20 -26.65
N GLY A 278 31.03 -15.34 -26.76
CA GLY A 278 31.46 -16.50 -27.54
C GLY A 278 31.59 -16.22 -29.04
N GLN A 279 30.78 -15.31 -29.58
CA GLN A 279 30.81 -14.91 -30.98
C GLN A 279 31.82 -13.80 -31.30
N SER A 280 32.41 -13.15 -30.29
CA SER A 280 33.38 -12.06 -30.48
C SER A 280 34.79 -12.49 -30.04
N GLU A 281 35.66 -12.74 -31.03
CA GLU A 281 37.09 -12.95 -30.79
C GLU A 281 37.75 -11.71 -30.15
N ILE A 282 37.26 -10.53 -30.48
CA ILE A 282 37.77 -9.26 -29.95
C ILE A 282 37.54 -9.19 -28.44
N LEU A 283 36.31 -9.48 -27.97
CA LEU A 283 36.02 -9.50 -26.54
C LEU A 283 36.85 -10.55 -25.81
N GLN A 284 36.99 -11.74 -26.38
CA GLN A 284 37.79 -12.82 -25.78
C GLN A 284 39.28 -12.50 -25.63
N GLN A 285 39.82 -11.66 -26.52
CA GLN A 285 41.20 -11.21 -26.42
C GLN A 285 41.39 -10.16 -25.31
N HIS A 286 40.38 -9.31 -25.07
CA HIS A 286 40.52 -8.09 -24.27
C HIS A 286 39.84 -8.13 -22.89
N ALA A 287 38.96 -9.09 -22.61
CA ALA A 287 38.18 -9.14 -21.37
C ALA A 287 37.96 -10.58 -20.88
N ASN A 288 37.51 -10.72 -19.64
CA ASN A 288 36.95 -11.96 -19.08
C ASN A 288 35.48 -11.74 -18.72
N VAL A 289 34.71 -12.82 -18.56
CA VAL A 289 33.32 -12.74 -18.07
C VAL A 289 33.21 -13.30 -16.66
N LEU A 290 32.56 -12.54 -15.77
CA LEU A 290 32.22 -12.95 -14.41
C LEU A 290 30.70 -12.96 -14.25
N ILE A 291 30.14 -14.14 -13.97
CA ILE A 291 28.70 -14.30 -13.70
C ILE A 291 28.48 -14.64 -12.22
N ILE A 292 27.81 -13.74 -11.51
CA ILE A 292 27.27 -13.97 -10.17
C ILE A 292 25.79 -14.31 -10.31
N ALA A 293 25.46 -15.61 -10.21
CA ALA A 293 24.11 -16.14 -10.47
C ALA A 293 23.57 -16.93 -9.26
N GLY A 294 23.38 -16.25 -8.12
CA GLY A 294 22.95 -16.88 -6.88
C GLY A 294 24.01 -17.83 -6.26
N ASN A 295 23.66 -18.44 -5.13
CA ASN A 295 24.52 -19.42 -4.45
C ASN A 295 24.06 -20.85 -4.78
N ARG A 296 25.01 -21.77 -4.96
CA ARG A 296 24.71 -23.18 -5.26
C ARG A 296 25.80 -24.12 -4.75
N ASP A 297 25.41 -25.27 -4.21
CA ASP A 297 26.31 -26.40 -3.96
C ASP A 297 26.27 -27.38 -5.14
N ASP A 298 25.06 -27.87 -5.45
CA ASP A 298 24.70 -28.65 -6.64
C ASP A 298 23.69 -27.89 -7.51
N ILE A 299 23.75 -28.07 -8.82
CA ILE A 299 22.77 -27.51 -9.76
C ILE A 299 21.46 -28.30 -9.64
N ASP A 300 21.51 -29.60 -9.41
CA ASP A 300 20.31 -30.46 -9.35
C ASP A 300 19.40 -30.14 -8.14
N ASP A 301 19.92 -29.44 -7.13
CA ASP A 301 19.18 -28.99 -5.96
C ASP A 301 18.43 -27.65 -6.19
N LEU A 302 18.68 -26.97 -7.30
CA LEU A 302 18.05 -25.70 -7.62
C LEU A 302 16.61 -25.90 -8.13
N GLU A 303 15.79 -24.84 -8.10
CA GLU A 303 14.50 -24.87 -8.78
C GLU A 303 14.69 -25.08 -10.29
N ARG A 304 13.75 -25.78 -10.93
CA ARG A 304 13.81 -26.16 -12.35
C ARG A 304 14.18 -25.01 -13.29
N GLY A 305 13.62 -23.81 -13.07
CA GLY A 305 13.95 -22.64 -13.88
C GLY A 305 15.43 -22.23 -13.79
N ALA A 306 16.02 -22.30 -12.59
CA ALA A 306 17.43 -22.02 -12.36
C ALA A 306 18.33 -23.13 -12.90
N GLN A 307 17.92 -24.40 -12.77
CA GLN A 307 18.61 -25.54 -13.38
C GLN A 307 18.76 -25.35 -14.90
N GLU A 308 17.67 -24.99 -15.57
CA GLU A 308 17.64 -24.76 -17.02
C GLU A 308 18.61 -23.63 -17.42
N VAL A 309 18.64 -22.51 -16.68
CA VAL A 309 19.59 -21.41 -16.93
C VAL A 309 21.04 -21.86 -16.78
N PHE A 310 21.38 -22.61 -15.73
CA PHE A 310 22.75 -23.12 -15.56
C PHE A 310 23.15 -24.12 -16.64
N HIS A 311 22.23 -25.01 -17.03
CA HIS A 311 22.45 -25.93 -18.14
C HIS A 311 22.75 -25.16 -19.43
N GLU A 312 21.95 -24.16 -19.77
CA GLU A 312 22.14 -23.32 -20.95
C GLU A 312 23.49 -22.56 -20.90
N LEU A 313 23.87 -22.00 -19.75
CA LEU A 313 25.16 -21.34 -19.56
C LEU A 313 26.34 -22.30 -19.81
N LEU A 314 26.30 -23.49 -19.21
CA LEU A 314 27.38 -24.49 -19.35
C LEU A 314 27.49 -24.99 -20.79
N VAL A 315 26.36 -25.24 -21.46
CA VAL A 315 26.32 -25.62 -22.87
C VAL A 315 26.90 -24.51 -23.76
N ALA A 316 26.60 -23.24 -23.48
CA ALA A 316 27.14 -22.12 -24.24
C ALA A 316 28.66 -21.98 -24.04
N ILE A 317 29.15 -22.10 -22.81
CA ILE A 317 30.59 -22.08 -22.49
C ILE A 317 31.34 -23.19 -23.24
N ASP A 318 30.79 -24.40 -23.24
CA ASP A 318 31.38 -25.55 -23.94
C ASP A 318 31.37 -25.36 -25.46
N ARG A 319 30.24 -24.89 -26.02
CA ARG A 319 30.06 -24.65 -27.46
C ARG A 319 31.09 -23.68 -28.04
N TYR A 320 31.44 -22.64 -27.29
CA TYR A 320 32.36 -21.59 -27.73
C TYR A 320 33.79 -21.75 -27.17
N ASP A 321 34.09 -22.86 -26.49
CA ASP A 321 35.40 -23.14 -25.86
C ASP A 321 35.90 -22.00 -24.97
N LEU A 322 35.08 -21.59 -24.00
CA LEU A 322 35.30 -20.40 -23.17
C LEU A 322 35.94 -20.71 -21.80
N TYR A 323 36.46 -21.91 -21.61
CA TYR A 323 37.22 -22.28 -20.41
C TYR A 323 38.44 -21.36 -20.25
N GLY A 324 38.77 -20.97 -19.01
CA GLY A 324 39.85 -20.00 -18.74
C GLY A 324 39.47 -18.53 -18.98
N LYS A 325 38.30 -18.26 -19.56
CA LYS A 325 37.83 -16.89 -19.91
C LYS A 325 36.54 -16.49 -19.19
N VAL A 326 35.74 -17.47 -18.78
CA VAL A 326 34.47 -17.27 -18.07
C VAL A 326 34.56 -17.91 -16.69
N THR A 327 34.11 -17.19 -15.66
CA THR A 327 34.01 -17.71 -14.29
C THR A 327 32.61 -17.52 -13.74
N ILE A 328 32.11 -18.55 -13.04
CA ILE A 328 30.79 -18.56 -12.40
C ILE A 328 30.95 -19.04 -10.95
N PRO A 329 31.37 -18.16 -10.03
CA PRO A 329 31.55 -18.52 -8.62
C PRO A 329 30.32 -19.21 -8.04
N LYS A 330 30.54 -20.21 -7.18
CA LYS A 330 29.46 -20.96 -6.52
C LYS A 330 28.81 -20.19 -5.37
N HIS A 331 29.61 -19.40 -4.65
CA HIS A 331 29.16 -18.71 -3.44
C HIS A 331 29.68 -17.27 -3.38
N HIS A 332 28.83 -16.39 -2.85
CA HIS A 332 29.17 -15.05 -2.41
C HIS A 332 28.32 -14.67 -1.18
N ARG A 333 28.82 -13.73 -0.39
CA ARG A 333 28.09 -13.10 0.72
C ARG A 333 27.53 -11.76 0.26
N ARG A 334 26.44 -11.32 0.86
CA ARG A 334 25.77 -10.06 0.50
C ARG A 334 26.67 -8.84 0.70
N ASP A 335 27.48 -8.82 1.75
CA ASP A 335 28.44 -7.75 2.05
C ASP A 335 29.66 -7.75 1.11
N GLU A 336 29.86 -8.81 0.33
CA GLU A 336 30.90 -8.87 -0.70
C GLU A 336 30.46 -8.22 -2.01
N VAL A 337 29.15 -8.06 -2.26
CA VAL A 337 28.62 -7.50 -3.52
C VAL A 337 29.22 -6.13 -3.88
N PRO A 338 29.36 -5.16 -2.95
CA PRO A 338 30.02 -3.89 -3.26
C PRO A 338 31.48 -4.06 -3.68
N LEU A 339 32.20 -5.03 -3.10
CA LEU A 339 33.58 -5.33 -3.49
C LEU A 339 33.64 -6.01 -4.87
N ILE A 340 32.67 -6.85 -5.23
CA ILE A 340 32.57 -7.44 -6.57
C ILE A 340 32.44 -6.34 -7.64
N TYR A 341 31.57 -5.35 -7.41
CA TYR A 341 31.46 -4.22 -8.32
C TYR A 341 32.77 -3.42 -8.41
N ARG A 342 33.43 -3.15 -7.27
CA ARG A 342 34.72 -2.45 -7.26
C ARG A 342 35.82 -3.24 -7.98
N ILE A 343 35.86 -4.57 -7.85
CA ILE A 343 36.80 -5.43 -8.57
C ILE A 343 36.61 -5.28 -10.08
N ALA A 344 35.36 -5.35 -10.56
CA ALA A 344 35.08 -5.18 -11.98
C ALA A 344 35.42 -3.75 -12.47
N ALA A 345 35.19 -2.71 -11.65
CA ALA A 345 35.61 -1.35 -11.97
C ALA A 345 37.14 -1.20 -11.99
N ALA A 346 37.84 -1.84 -11.05
CA ALA A 346 39.30 -1.78 -10.92
C ALA A 346 40.03 -2.42 -12.11
N THR A 347 39.43 -3.43 -12.75
CA THR A 347 39.96 -4.01 -14.00
C THR A 347 39.58 -3.21 -15.25
N ARG A 348 38.90 -2.06 -15.10
CA ARG A 348 38.33 -1.27 -16.22
C ARG A 348 37.30 -2.08 -17.03
N GLY A 349 36.51 -2.87 -16.31
CA GLY A 349 35.43 -3.70 -16.83
C GLY A 349 34.11 -2.95 -17.01
N VAL A 350 33.05 -3.69 -17.29
CA VAL A 350 31.69 -3.16 -17.47
C VAL A 350 30.67 -4.03 -16.73
N PHE A 351 29.56 -3.43 -16.32
CA PHE A 351 28.41 -4.18 -15.80
C PHE A 351 27.38 -4.41 -16.90
N VAL A 352 26.91 -5.63 -17.07
CA VAL A 352 25.94 -6.00 -18.11
C VAL A 352 24.65 -6.54 -17.50
N ASN A 353 23.52 -5.94 -17.87
CA ASN A 353 22.18 -6.42 -17.57
C ASN A 353 21.42 -6.69 -18.89
N PRO A 354 21.51 -7.91 -19.44
CA PRO A 354 20.90 -8.26 -20.72
C PRO A 354 19.43 -8.70 -20.59
N ALA A 355 18.75 -8.40 -19.46
CA ALA A 355 17.41 -8.88 -19.17
C ALA A 355 16.41 -8.53 -20.28
N LEU A 356 15.43 -9.40 -20.51
CA LEU A 356 14.35 -9.14 -21.47
C LEU A 356 13.52 -7.91 -21.10
N THR A 357 13.39 -7.66 -19.80
CA THR A 357 12.79 -6.45 -19.21
C THR A 357 13.45 -6.18 -17.87
N GLU A 358 13.76 -4.92 -17.57
CA GLU A 358 14.25 -4.50 -16.27
C GLU A 358 13.37 -3.35 -15.73
N PRO A 359 12.40 -3.64 -14.84
CA PRO A 359 11.41 -2.64 -14.41
C PRO A 359 12.01 -1.38 -13.78
N PHE A 360 13.16 -1.51 -13.11
CA PHE A 360 13.91 -0.36 -12.58
C PHE A 360 15.42 -0.52 -12.80
N GLY A 361 16.03 -1.55 -12.17
CA GLY A 361 17.47 -1.79 -12.25
C GLY A 361 18.29 -1.22 -11.08
N LEU A 362 18.00 -1.63 -9.84
CA LEU A 362 18.81 -1.29 -8.66
C LEU A 362 20.30 -1.67 -8.87
N THR A 363 20.56 -2.84 -9.44
CA THR A 363 21.92 -3.32 -9.73
C THR A 363 22.67 -2.41 -10.71
N LEU A 364 21.97 -1.67 -11.58
CA LEU A 364 22.57 -0.71 -12.51
C LEU A 364 23.07 0.53 -11.77
N ILE A 365 22.27 1.06 -10.84
CA ILE A 365 22.69 2.24 -10.05
C ILE A 365 23.74 1.87 -8.99
N GLU A 366 23.74 0.64 -8.48
CA GLU A 366 24.80 0.10 -7.61
C GLU A 366 26.13 -0.04 -8.36
N ALA A 367 26.10 -0.60 -9.58
CA ALA A 367 27.26 -0.69 -10.45
C ALA A 367 27.81 0.71 -10.80
N ALA A 368 26.92 1.63 -11.20
CA ALA A 368 27.30 2.99 -11.53
C ALA A 368 27.86 3.77 -10.32
N ALA A 369 27.30 3.59 -9.11
CA ALA A 369 27.85 4.14 -7.87
C ALA A 369 29.25 3.58 -7.54
N SER A 370 29.52 2.35 -7.97
CA SER A 370 30.83 1.69 -7.82
C SER A 370 31.81 2.08 -8.93
N GLY A 371 31.42 2.95 -9.86
CA GLY A 371 32.26 3.41 -10.97
C GLY A 371 32.31 2.45 -12.16
N LEU A 372 31.29 1.62 -12.38
CA LEU A 372 31.18 0.81 -13.58
C LEU A 372 30.32 1.50 -14.65
N PRO A 373 30.82 1.61 -15.89
CA PRO A 373 29.95 1.79 -17.04
C PRO A 373 28.98 0.62 -17.19
N ILE A 374 27.77 0.90 -17.66
CA ILE A 374 26.69 -0.10 -17.75
C ILE A 374 26.34 -0.40 -19.22
N VAL A 375 26.04 -1.67 -19.50
CA VAL A 375 25.37 -2.13 -20.73
C VAL A 375 24.07 -2.75 -20.30
N ALA A 376 22.94 -2.18 -20.68
CA ALA A 376 21.64 -2.59 -20.15
C ALA A 376 20.58 -2.69 -21.24
N THR A 377 19.60 -3.57 -21.04
CA THR A 377 18.43 -3.66 -21.91
C THR A 377 17.77 -2.30 -22.13
N GLU A 378 17.31 -2.04 -23.34
CA GLU A 378 16.50 -0.87 -23.62
C GLU A 378 15.06 -0.98 -23.09
N ASP A 379 14.66 -2.09 -22.47
CA ASP A 379 13.30 -2.27 -21.94
C ASP A 379 13.23 -1.97 -20.43
N GLY A 380 12.51 -0.88 -20.10
CA GLY A 380 12.16 -0.46 -18.75
C GLY A 380 13.04 0.61 -18.13
N GLY A 381 13.29 0.50 -16.82
CA GLY A 381 14.03 1.49 -16.02
C GLY A 381 15.46 1.82 -16.47
N PRO A 382 16.20 0.96 -17.19
CA PRO A 382 17.48 1.35 -17.75
C PRO A 382 17.42 2.57 -18.68
N ARG A 383 16.29 2.81 -19.37
CA ARG A 383 16.13 4.03 -20.21
C ARG A 383 16.20 5.30 -19.36
N ASP A 384 15.52 5.32 -18.22
CA ASP A 384 15.54 6.42 -17.26
C ASP A 384 16.95 6.63 -16.69
N ILE A 385 17.61 5.54 -16.28
CA ILE A 385 18.97 5.58 -15.73
C ILE A 385 19.95 6.13 -16.77
N MET A 386 19.88 5.64 -18.01
CA MET A 386 20.76 6.09 -19.08
C MET A 386 20.55 7.58 -19.41
N ALA A 387 19.29 8.04 -19.45
CA ALA A 387 18.97 9.45 -19.71
C ALA A 387 19.52 10.40 -18.64
N ASN A 388 19.52 9.97 -17.37
CA ASN A 388 19.98 10.79 -16.24
C ASN A 388 21.50 10.68 -16.02
N CYS A 389 22.07 9.50 -16.21
CA CYS A 389 23.45 9.21 -15.85
C CYS A 389 24.42 9.23 -17.03
N LEU A 390 23.98 9.01 -18.28
CA LEU A 390 24.85 8.97 -19.48
C LEU A 390 26.12 8.12 -19.28
N ASN A 391 25.97 6.95 -18.66
CA ASN A 391 27.05 6.14 -18.13
C ASN A 391 27.23 4.77 -18.82
N GLY A 392 26.81 4.66 -20.08
CA GLY A 392 27.07 3.48 -20.89
C GLY A 392 26.14 3.35 -22.10
N GLU A 393 25.69 2.13 -22.40
CA GLU A 393 24.96 1.79 -23.63
C GLU A 393 23.66 1.03 -23.35
N LEU A 394 22.63 1.28 -24.18
CA LEU A 394 21.41 0.48 -24.22
C LEU A 394 21.49 -0.56 -25.33
N ILE A 395 20.97 -1.75 -25.07
CA ILE A 395 20.99 -2.88 -26.02
C ILE A 395 19.60 -3.46 -26.25
N ASP A 396 19.39 -4.03 -27.43
CA ASP A 396 18.27 -4.95 -27.68
C ASP A 396 18.66 -6.33 -27.12
N PRO A 397 18.00 -6.84 -26.06
CA PRO A 397 18.36 -8.10 -25.43
C PRO A 397 18.07 -9.33 -26.31
N LEU A 398 17.31 -9.18 -27.40
CA LEU A 398 17.02 -10.25 -28.34
C LEU A 398 18.09 -10.39 -29.43
N GLU A 399 18.94 -9.38 -29.59
CA GLU A 399 19.97 -9.32 -30.63
C GLU A 399 21.36 -9.46 -30.01
N VAL A 400 21.93 -10.66 -30.08
CA VAL A 400 23.27 -10.99 -29.53
C VAL A 400 24.37 -10.03 -30.02
N SER A 401 24.28 -9.57 -31.27
CA SER A 401 25.22 -8.60 -31.86
C SER A 401 25.14 -7.20 -31.24
N SER A 402 23.97 -6.81 -30.71
CA SER A 402 23.78 -5.54 -29.98
C SER A 402 24.57 -5.57 -28.67
N ILE A 403 24.51 -6.69 -27.95
CA ILE A 403 25.24 -6.91 -26.69
C ILE A 403 26.76 -6.85 -26.93
N SER A 404 27.29 -7.60 -27.89
CA SER A 404 28.74 -7.62 -28.14
C SER A 404 29.26 -6.25 -28.58
N SER A 405 28.59 -5.57 -29.52
CA SER A 405 29.00 -4.26 -30.02
C SER A 405 29.07 -3.20 -28.91
N ALA A 406 28.09 -3.19 -28.00
CA ALA A 406 28.05 -2.25 -26.88
C ALA A 406 29.20 -2.49 -25.89
N ILE A 407 29.48 -3.76 -25.57
CA ILE A 407 30.60 -4.12 -24.69
C ILE A 407 31.93 -3.77 -25.36
N GLU A 408 32.12 -4.10 -26.64
CA GLU A 408 33.35 -3.80 -27.40
C GLU A 408 33.65 -2.30 -27.38
N LYS A 409 32.63 -1.46 -27.60
CA LYS A 409 32.78 -0.01 -27.57
C LYS A 409 33.33 0.50 -26.23
N LEU A 410 32.85 -0.02 -25.11
CA LEU A 410 33.30 0.39 -23.77
C LEU A 410 34.66 -0.20 -23.39
N ILE A 411 34.96 -1.44 -23.79
CA ILE A 411 36.22 -2.11 -23.44
C ILE A 411 37.41 -1.58 -24.26
N LEU A 412 37.17 -1.23 -25.53
CA LEU A 412 38.22 -0.81 -26.46
C LEU A 412 38.52 0.70 -26.39
N ASP A 413 37.54 1.53 -26.05
CA ASP A 413 37.71 2.99 -25.93
C ASP A 413 37.85 3.42 -24.47
N GLU A 414 39.10 3.60 -24.04
CA GLU A 414 39.43 4.03 -22.67
C GLU A 414 38.84 5.40 -22.32
N VAL A 415 38.84 6.33 -23.28
CA VAL A 415 38.35 7.70 -23.06
C VAL A 415 36.84 7.66 -22.83
N TYR A 416 36.14 6.89 -23.66
CA TYR A 416 34.70 6.70 -23.50
C TYR A 416 34.37 6.00 -22.17
N TRP A 417 35.12 4.96 -21.80
CA TRP A 417 34.97 4.28 -20.51
C TRP A 417 35.09 5.24 -19.32
N GLN A 418 36.14 6.07 -19.30
CA GLN A 418 36.38 7.05 -18.24
C GLN A 418 35.28 8.11 -18.18
N GLN A 419 34.77 8.54 -19.33
CA GLN A 419 33.65 9.46 -19.40
C GLN A 419 32.39 8.85 -18.78
N CYS A 420 32.05 7.60 -19.14
CA CYS A 420 30.92 6.88 -18.58
C CYS A 420 31.06 6.67 -17.08
N GLN A 421 32.25 6.32 -16.60
CA GLN A 421 32.55 6.19 -15.17
C GLN A 421 32.25 7.50 -14.41
N GLN A 422 32.81 8.62 -14.86
CA GLN A 422 32.62 9.92 -14.21
C GLN A 422 31.15 10.36 -14.23
N ASN A 423 30.49 10.16 -15.37
CA ASN A 423 29.08 10.47 -15.54
C ASN A 423 28.21 9.62 -14.61
N GLY A 424 28.49 8.32 -14.48
CA GLY A 424 27.76 7.41 -13.58
C GLY A 424 27.88 7.80 -12.11
N LEU A 425 29.09 8.06 -11.62
CA LEU A 425 29.33 8.51 -10.24
C LEU A 425 28.57 9.80 -9.92
N LYS A 426 28.61 10.78 -10.84
CA LYS A 426 27.90 12.05 -10.70
C LYS A 426 26.39 11.86 -10.78
N GLY A 427 25.90 11.16 -11.79
CA GLY A 427 24.48 10.96 -12.08
C GLY A 427 23.78 10.20 -10.96
N VAL A 428 24.38 9.12 -10.45
CA VAL A 428 23.81 8.37 -9.33
C VAL A 428 23.74 9.23 -8.07
N THR A 429 24.80 9.96 -7.73
CA THR A 429 24.78 10.86 -6.56
C THR A 429 23.67 11.92 -6.69
N GLN A 430 23.48 12.46 -7.88
CA GLN A 430 22.51 13.53 -8.16
C GLN A 430 21.06 13.07 -8.26
N HIS A 431 20.81 11.85 -8.74
CA HIS A 431 19.47 11.40 -9.11
C HIS A 431 18.99 10.13 -8.39
N TYR A 432 19.93 9.27 -7.97
CA TYR A 432 19.64 7.91 -7.48
C TYR A 432 20.34 7.64 -6.13
N SER A 433 20.57 8.68 -5.33
CA SER A 433 20.92 8.53 -3.91
C SER A 433 19.66 8.73 -3.07
N TRP A 434 19.59 8.09 -1.89
CA TRP A 434 18.45 8.29 -0.99
C TRP A 434 18.30 9.75 -0.54
N HIS A 435 19.41 10.47 -0.42
CA HIS A 435 19.39 11.91 -0.16
C HIS A 435 18.76 12.71 -1.32
N ALA A 436 19.11 12.39 -2.58
CA ALA A 436 18.49 13.00 -3.75
C ALA A 436 16.99 12.67 -3.86
N HIS A 437 16.62 11.42 -3.57
CA HIS A 437 15.24 10.98 -3.49
C HIS A 437 14.46 11.82 -2.47
N ALA A 438 14.92 11.85 -1.22
CA ALA A 438 14.26 12.57 -0.13
C ALA A 438 14.10 14.06 -0.46
N LYS A 439 15.12 14.70 -1.04
CA LYS A 439 15.04 16.10 -1.45
C LYS A 439 13.95 16.34 -2.51
N ARG A 440 13.94 15.56 -3.59
CA ARG A 440 12.95 15.69 -4.66
C ARG A 440 11.54 15.34 -4.19
N TYR A 441 11.43 14.36 -3.30
CA TYR A 441 10.17 14.03 -2.63
C TYR A 441 9.63 15.21 -1.82
N LEU A 442 10.46 15.85 -1.00
CA LEU A 442 10.07 17.03 -0.22
C LEU A 442 9.59 18.19 -1.10
N GLU A 443 10.26 18.45 -2.22
CA GLU A 443 9.84 19.47 -3.20
C GLU A 443 8.41 19.22 -3.74
N ILE A 444 7.96 17.96 -3.77
CA ILE A 444 6.61 17.58 -4.22
C ILE A 444 5.58 17.73 -3.09
N ILE A 445 5.93 17.32 -1.87
CA ILE A 445 4.95 17.21 -0.77
C ILE A 445 4.79 18.49 0.04
N GLU A 446 5.77 19.38 0.06
CA GLU A 446 5.67 20.62 0.85
C GLU A 446 4.57 21.57 0.38
N PRO A 447 4.38 21.83 -0.94
CA PRO A 447 3.25 22.63 -1.38
C PRO A 447 1.90 21.98 -1.05
N ILE A 448 1.86 20.65 -0.95
CA ILE A 448 0.67 19.89 -0.56
C ILE A 448 0.39 20.07 0.93
N ALA A 449 1.38 19.85 1.79
CA ALA A 449 1.24 20.08 3.22
C ALA A 449 0.86 21.53 3.55
N ALA A 450 1.46 22.51 2.86
CA ALA A 450 1.24 23.93 3.13
C ALA A 450 -0.17 24.43 2.73
N ARG A 451 -0.82 23.79 1.75
CA ARG A 451 -2.19 24.16 1.33
C ARG A 451 -3.28 23.43 2.08
N THR A 452 -2.95 22.36 2.80
CA THR A 452 -3.90 21.55 3.55
C THR A 452 -4.31 22.28 4.82
N GLU A 453 -5.60 22.58 4.97
CA GLU A 453 -6.15 23.03 6.24
C GLU A 453 -6.34 21.83 7.17
N LYS A 454 -5.55 21.75 8.25
CA LYS A 454 -5.72 20.72 9.27
C LYS A 454 -7.07 20.93 9.96
N LEU A 455 -7.94 19.93 9.92
CA LEU A 455 -9.18 19.91 10.67
C LEU A 455 -8.87 19.72 12.16
N LEU A 456 -8.67 20.82 12.88
CA LEU A 456 -8.53 20.81 14.34
C LEU A 456 -9.86 20.38 14.97
N ARG A 457 -9.92 19.12 15.38
CA ARG A 457 -11.07 18.55 16.09
C ARG A 457 -10.91 18.86 17.56
N LEU A 458 -11.60 19.89 18.03
CA LEU A 458 -11.73 20.12 19.47
C LEU A 458 -12.65 19.05 20.04
N PRO A 459 -12.15 18.14 20.89
CA PRO A 459 -13.01 17.17 21.54
C PRO A 459 -14.04 17.89 22.40
N VAL A 460 -15.22 17.30 22.56
CA VAL A 460 -16.17 17.81 23.55
C VAL A 460 -15.60 17.57 24.94
N GLU A 461 -15.48 18.61 25.77
CA GLU A 461 -15.03 18.47 27.17
C GLU A 461 -15.90 17.45 27.92
N ARG A 462 -15.29 16.36 28.38
CA ARG A 462 -15.98 15.32 29.17
C ARG A 462 -16.11 15.74 30.63
N ARG A 463 -17.25 15.43 31.23
CA ARG A 463 -17.39 15.35 32.69
C ARG A 463 -16.77 14.03 33.16
N GLU A 464 -16.13 13.99 34.33
CA GLU A 464 -15.46 12.79 34.88
C GLU A 464 -16.36 11.53 34.93
N SER A 465 -17.68 11.71 35.01
CA SER A 465 -18.68 10.63 35.00
C SER A 465 -18.88 9.94 33.65
N GLY A 466 -18.31 10.45 32.55
CA GLY A 466 -18.50 9.95 31.18
C GLY A 466 -17.50 8.88 30.72
N ARG A 467 -16.56 8.49 31.59
CA ARG A 467 -15.50 7.53 31.24
C ARG A 467 -15.99 6.11 30.96
N ASP A 468 -17.20 5.74 31.39
CA ASP A 468 -17.81 4.42 31.18
C ASP A 468 -19.01 4.43 30.22
N GLU A 469 -19.22 5.54 29.50
CA GLU A 469 -20.32 5.63 28.53
C GLU A 469 -20.11 4.69 27.33
N ARG A 470 -21.19 4.03 26.91
CA ARG A 470 -21.28 3.16 25.73
C ARG A 470 -22.23 3.77 24.70
N ALA A 471 -22.23 3.26 23.47
CA ALA A 471 -23.24 3.63 22.47
C ALA A 471 -23.86 2.42 21.79
N LEU A 472 -25.18 2.43 21.65
CA LEU A 472 -25.90 1.54 20.75
C LEU A 472 -26.27 2.31 19.48
N VAL A 473 -25.78 1.85 18.33
CA VAL A 473 -26.00 2.41 17.00
C VAL A 473 -26.85 1.43 16.20
N THR A 474 -27.91 1.91 15.55
CA THR A 474 -28.77 1.03 14.75
C THR A 474 -29.38 1.76 13.56
N ASP A 475 -29.54 1.08 12.43
CA ASP A 475 -30.41 1.56 11.36
C ASP A 475 -31.89 1.42 11.77
N LEU A 476 -32.73 2.31 11.23
CA LEU A 476 -34.17 2.23 11.36
C LEU A 476 -34.73 1.06 10.56
N ASP A 477 -34.38 0.98 9.27
CA ASP A 477 -35.05 0.09 8.32
C ASP A 477 -34.53 -1.34 8.44
N LEU A 478 -35.47 -2.27 8.64
CA LEU A 478 -35.20 -3.70 8.73
C LEU A 478 -34.13 -4.04 9.80
N ASN A 479 -33.95 -3.15 10.78
CA ASN A 479 -33.07 -3.33 11.93
C ASN A 479 -33.85 -2.99 13.19
N LEU A 480 -34.08 -1.70 13.45
CA LEU A 480 -34.87 -1.31 14.61
C LEU A 480 -36.38 -1.51 14.41
N VAL A 481 -36.89 -1.27 13.20
CA VAL A 481 -38.33 -1.30 12.87
C VAL A 481 -38.68 -2.55 12.06
N GLY A 482 -39.77 -3.22 12.46
CA GLY A 482 -40.33 -4.39 11.77
C GLY A 482 -41.25 -5.22 12.67
N ASP A 483 -40.95 -5.24 13.97
CA ASP A 483 -41.76 -5.82 15.02
C ASP A 483 -41.92 -4.84 16.20
N ASP A 484 -43.15 -4.36 16.42
CA ASP A 484 -43.42 -3.31 17.41
C ASP A 484 -43.24 -3.82 18.86
N GLU A 485 -43.43 -5.12 19.13
CA GLU A 485 -43.30 -5.69 20.47
C GLU A 485 -41.83 -5.72 20.93
N SER A 486 -40.94 -6.29 20.13
CA SER A 486 -39.50 -6.27 20.43
C SER A 486 -38.92 -4.85 20.44
N LEU A 487 -39.41 -3.96 19.56
CA LEU A 487 -39.00 -2.56 19.56
C LEU A 487 -39.32 -1.87 20.89
N GLN A 488 -40.55 -2.00 21.40
CA GLN A 488 -40.90 -1.38 22.69
C GLN A 488 -40.11 -1.98 23.86
N THR A 489 -39.77 -3.26 23.78
CA THR A 489 -38.94 -3.94 24.77
C THR A 489 -37.53 -3.35 24.79
N LEU A 490 -36.88 -3.24 23.63
CA LEU A 490 -35.57 -2.61 23.49
C LEU A 490 -35.59 -1.13 23.92
N VAL A 491 -36.65 -0.39 23.58
CA VAL A 491 -36.81 1.02 24.00
C VAL A 491 -36.91 1.15 25.53
N ASN A 492 -37.59 0.24 26.22
CA ASN A 492 -37.65 0.25 27.68
C ASN A 492 -36.28 -0.06 28.28
N LEU A 493 -35.57 -1.05 27.74
CA LEU A 493 -34.21 -1.39 28.14
C LEU A 493 -33.24 -0.20 27.98
N LEU A 494 -33.30 0.51 26.84
CA LEU A 494 -32.51 1.72 26.61
C LEU A 494 -32.86 2.86 27.57
N ARG A 495 -34.12 2.97 28.02
CA ARG A 495 -34.53 3.96 29.02
C ARG A 495 -33.94 3.63 30.40
N GLU A 496 -33.89 2.36 30.76
CA GLU A 496 -33.30 1.89 32.02
C GLU A 496 -31.79 2.22 32.07
N HIS A 497 -31.09 2.06 30.94
CA HIS A 497 -29.65 2.32 30.82
C HIS A 497 -29.28 3.71 30.26
N ARG A 498 -30.22 4.66 30.16
CA ARG A 498 -30.00 5.98 29.53
C ARG A 498 -28.88 6.83 30.15
N LYS A 499 -28.48 6.54 31.38
CA LYS A 499 -27.37 7.25 32.05
C LYS A 499 -25.98 6.75 31.64
N SER A 500 -25.87 5.50 31.21
CA SER A 500 -24.60 4.84 30.85
C SER A 500 -24.49 4.58 29.35
N THR A 501 -25.59 4.63 28.61
CA THR A 501 -25.64 4.27 27.19
C THR A 501 -26.25 5.38 26.36
N LYS A 502 -25.54 5.79 25.32
CA LYS A 502 -26.00 6.69 24.27
C LYS A 502 -26.77 5.89 23.23
N PHE A 503 -27.87 6.44 22.78
CA PHE A 503 -28.66 5.86 21.70
C PHE A 503 -28.40 6.66 20.43
N VAL A 504 -27.92 5.97 19.38
CA VAL A 504 -27.57 6.56 18.09
C VAL A 504 -28.35 5.86 17.00
N ILE A 505 -28.89 6.63 16.07
CA ILE A 505 -29.56 6.09 14.88
C ILE A 505 -28.72 6.46 13.66
N ALA A 506 -28.38 5.48 12.83
CA ALA A 506 -27.63 5.68 11.59
C ALA A 506 -28.41 5.09 10.41
N THR A 507 -29.01 5.94 9.58
CA THR A 507 -29.99 5.53 8.57
C THR A 507 -29.76 6.11 7.19
N GLY A 508 -30.15 5.35 6.16
CA GLY A 508 -30.17 5.82 4.78
C GLY A 508 -31.22 6.90 4.51
N ARG A 509 -32.25 7.00 5.37
CA ARG A 509 -33.34 7.98 5.24
C ARG A 509 -32.86 9.40 5.48
N ARG A 510 -33.50 10.36 4.83
CA ARG A 510 -33.37 11.78 5.16
C ARG A 510 -33.98 12.10 6.52
N LEU A 511 -33.49 13.19 7.14
CA LEU A 511 -33.94 13.65 8.46
C LEU A 511 -35.46 13.70 8.61
N ASP A 512 -36.19 14.30 7.67
CA ASP A 512 -37.64 14.46 7.80
C ASP A 512 -38.39 13.12 7.75
N GLN A 513 -37.90 12.15 6.97
CA GLN A 513 -38.46 10.80 6.87
C GLN A 513 -38.12 9.97 8.10
N ALA A 514 -36.87 10.04 8.58
CA ALA A 514 -36.44 9.39 9.81
C ALA A 514 -37.29 9.84 11.01
N LEU A 515 -37.49 11.16 11.18
CA LEU A 515 -38.32 11.71 12.26
C LEU A 515 -39.79 11.29 12.16
N LYS A 516 -40.36 11.23 10.94
CA LYS A 516 -41.74 10.72 10.73
C LYS A 516 -41.86 9.26 11.15
N LEU A 517 -40.90 8.42 10.76
CA LEU A 517 -40.90 7.00 11.09
C LEU A 517 -40.74 6.79 12.60
N MET A 518 -39.79 7.47 13.22
CA MET A 518 -39.58 7.44 14.66
C MET A 518 -40.84 7.84 15.44
N LYS A 519 -41.51 8.92 15.00
CA LYS A 519 -42.78 9.35 15.59
C LYS A 519 -43.89 8.30 15.44
N LYS A 520 -43.97 7.65 14.27
CA LYS A 520 -44.95 6.59 13.99
C LYS A 520 -44.78 5.40 14.94
N HIS A 521 -43.54 4.94 15.14
CA HIS A 521 -43.22 3.78 15.98
C HIS A 521 -42.89 4.12 17.44
N ARG A 522 -43.07 5.39 17.85
CA ARG A 522 -42.80 5.89 19.21
C ARG A 522 -41.35 5.64 19.68
N ILE A 523 -40.40 5.70 18.75
CA ILE A 523 -38.98 5.60 19.03
C ILE A 523 -38.54 6.87 19.78
N PRO A 524 -37.80 6.76 20.90
CA PRO A 524 -37.32 7.93 21.63
C PRO A 524 -36.35 8.75 20.78
N GLU A 525 -36.24 10.04 21.08
CA GLU A 525 -35.21 10.89 20.45
C GLU A 525 -33.80 10.35 20.82
N PRO A 526 -32.97 10.01 19.81
CA PRO A 526 -31.60 9.54 20.03
C PRO A 526 -30.71 10.70 20.44
N ASP A 527 -29.57 10.40 21.05
CA ASP A 527 -28.56 11.39 21.39
C ASP A 527 -27.90 11.96 20.11
N ILE A 528 -27.72 11.10 19.11
CA ILE A 528 -27.16 11.44 17.79
C ILE A 528 -28.00 10.78 16.70
N LEU A 529 -28.21 11.51 15.61
CA LEU A 529 -28.87 11.00 14.42
C LEU A 529 -27.95 11.22 13.21
N ILE A 530 -27.52 10.13 12.60
CA ILE A 530 -26.77 10.08 11.34
C ILE A 530 -27.78 9.74 10.24
N THR A 531 -28.00 10.64 9.28
CA THR A 531 -29.02 10.48 8.23
C THR A 531 -28.41 10.56 6.85
N SER A 532 -29.24 10.31 5.83
CA SER A 532 -28.86 10.40 4.43
C SER A 532 -27.60 9.58 4.16
N SER A 533 -27.59 8.34 4.70
CA SER A 533 -26.51 7.37 4.53
C SER A 533 -25.15 7.83 5.07
N GLY A 534 -25.14 8.63 6.15
CA GLY A 534 -23.90 9.12 6.73
C GLY A 534 -23.49 10.52 6.29
N SER A 535 -24.15 11.10 5.29
CA SER A 535 -23.80 12.43 4.80
C SER A 535 -24.25 13.58 5.71
N GLU A 536 -25.09 13.32 6.70
CA GLU A 536 -25.61 14.33 7.63
C GLU A 536 -25.57 13.81 9.08
N ILE A 537 -25.13 14.64 10.02
CA ILE A 537 -25.05 14.32 11.45
C ILE A 537 -25.80 15.40 12.25
N TYR A 538 -26.64 14.98 13.18
CA TYR A 538 -27.43 15.85 14.05
C TYR A 538 -27.31 15.44 15.52
N TYR A 539 -27.17 16.43 16.41
CA TYR A 539 -27.08 16.20 17.86
C TYR A 539 -28.33 16.68 18.60
N ALA A 540 -28.88 15.82 19.47
CA ALA A 540 -29.94 16.17 20.40
C ALA A 540 -29.49 17.22 21.44
N PRO A 541 -30.41 17.94 22.12
CA PRO A 541 -31.87 17.85 22.03
C PRO A 541 -32.51 18.75 20.95
N LYS A 542 -31.70 19.52 20.20
CA LYS A 542 -32.22 20.45 19.17
C LYS A 542 -32.10 19.91 17.75
N LEU A 543 -31.55 18.70 17.60
CA LEU A 543 -31.11 18.15 16.31
C LEU A 543 -30.25 19.17 15.55
N THR A 544 -29.22 19.68 16.25
CA THR A 544 -28.31 20.67 15.67
C THR A 544 -27.38 19.99 14.66
N PRO A 545 -27.32 20.45 13.39
CA PRO A 545 -26.47 19.85 12.38
C PRO A 545 -24.98 20.05 12.70
N ASP A 546 -24.16 19.05 12.41
CA ASP A 546 -22.71 19.13 12.49
C ASP A 546 -22.11 19.81 11.25
N THR A 547 -21.87 21.12 11.35
CA THR A 547 -21.31 21.89 10.24
C THR A 547 -19.84 21.57 9.94
N ALA A 548 -19.10 20.98 10.90
CA ALA A 548 -17.73 20.54 10.67
C ALA A 548 -17.71 19.28 9.79
N TRP A 549 -18.62 18.34 10.05
CA TRP A 549 -18.84 17.18 9.19
C TRP A 549 -19.20 17.59 7.76
N THR A 550 -20.17 18.51 7.61
CA THR A 550 -20.58 19.00 6.28
C THR A 550 -19.42 19.57 5.48
N LYS A 551 -18.55 20.38 6.10
CA LYS A 551 -17.36 20.93 5.43
C LYS A 551 -16.32 19.85 5.10
N HIS A 552 -16.19 18.86 5.96
CA HIS A 552 -15.22 17.79 5.81
C HIS A 552 -15.54 16.87 4.63
N ILE A 553 -16.82 16.53 4.45
CA ILE A 553 -17.28 15.66 3.36
C ILE A 553 -17.44 16.39 2.03
N ASP A 554 -17.55 17.73 2.03
CA ASP A 554 -17.58 18.55 0.82
C ASP A 554 -16.17 18.68 0.20
N HIS A 555 -15.59 17.53 -0.13
CA HIS A 555 -14.26 17.40 -0.70
C HIS A 555 -14.37 16.65 -2.02
N LEU A 556 -14.00 17.32 -3.12
CA LEU A 556 -14.08 16.79 -4.50
C LEU A 556 -15.49 16.35 -4.94
N TRP A 557 -16.53 16.73 -4.20
CA TRP A 557 -17.91 16.33 -4.48
C TRP A 557 -18.51 17.11 -5.66
N LEU A 558 -18.81 16.40 -6.75
CA LEU A 558 -19.33 16.98 -8.00
C LEU A 558 -20.67 16.33 -8.41
N PRO A 559 -21.76 16.54 -7.64
CA PRO A 559 -23.01 15.78 -7.80
C PRO A 559 -23.66 15.93 -9.18
N HIS A 560 -23.52 17.11 -9.82
CA HIS A 560 -24.07 17.33 -11.16
C HIS A 560 -23.38 16.52 -12.25
N ARG A 561 -22.06 16.29 -12.13
CA ARG A 561 -21.33 15.42 -13.07
C ARG A 561 -21.74 13.97 -12.88
N VAL A 562 -21.81 13.53 -11.61
CA VAL A 562 -22.25 12.18 -11.24
C VAL A 562 -23.66 11.91 -11.79
N SER A 563 -24.65 12.78 -11.49
CA SER A 563 -26.01 12.52 -11.95
C SER A 563 -26.13 12.52 -13.47
N LYS A 564 -25.42 13.41 -14.17
CA LYS A 564 -25.43 13.45 -15.63
C LYS A 564 -24.94 12.13 -16.24
N LEU A 565 -23.92 11.53 -15.63
CA LEU A 565 -23.34 10.27 -16.07
C LEU A 565 -24.28 9.09 -15.79
N LEU A 566 -24.81 9.01 -14.56
CA LEU A 566 -25.63 7.87 -14.13
C LEU A 566 -27.06 7.89 -14.69
N ASP A 567 -27.63 9.08 -14.94
CA ASP A 567 -28.99 9.22 -15.49
C ASP A 567 -29.10 8.66 -16.93
N GLU A 568 -27.97 8.40 -17.61
CA GLU A 568 -27.93 7.84 -18.97
C GLU A 568 -27.74 6.30 -19.00
N ILE A 569 -27.51 5.66 -17.86
CA ILE A 569 -27.19 4.23 -17.78
C ILE A 569 -28.48 3.38 -17.76
N PRO A 570 -28.67 2.46 -18.71
CA PRO A 570 -29.77 1.50 -18.67
C PRO A 570 -29.72 0.66 -17.39
N GLY A 571 -30.87 0.45 -16.76
CA GLY A 571 -30.97 -0.26 -15.48
C GLY A 571 -30.80 0.63 -14.24
N LEU A 572 -30.49 1.92 -14.39
CA LEU A 572 -30.55 2.88 -13.29
C LEU A 572 -31.77 3.80 -13.40
N GLU A 573 -32.60 3.84 -12.35
CA GLU A 573 -33.71 4.77 -12.23
C GLU A 573 -33.52 5.69 -11.02
N ARG A 574 -33.55 7.01 -11.24
CA ARG A 574 -33.36 7.96 -10.15
C ARG A 574 -34.53 7.93 -9.16
N GLN A 575 -34.23 7.80 -7.87
CA GLN A 575 -35.25 7.81 -6.83
C GLN A 575 -35.92 9.19 -6.67
N PRO A 576 -37.15 9.29 -6.13
CA PRO A 576 -37.87 10.54 -5.97
C PRO A 576 -37.08 11.62 -5.22
N LYS A 577 -37.43 12.89 -5.42
CA LYS A 577 -36.81 14.05 -4.72
C LYS A 577 -36.85 13.94 -3.19
N SER A 578 -37.75 13.13 -2.63
CA SER A 578 -37.82 12.85 -1.19
C SER A 578 -36.67 12.00 -0.68
N GLU A 579 -35.90 11.33 -1.54
CA GLU A 579 -34.75 10.50 -1.16
C GLU A 579 -33.39 11.16 -1.46
N GLN A 580 -33.39 12.19 -2.31
CA GLN A 580 -32.19 12.94 -2.69
C GLN A 580 -31.81 13.99 -1.64
N SER A 581 -30.51 14.16 -1.36
CA SER A 581 -29.99 15.24 -0.51
C SER A 581 -28.82 15.99 -1.20
N GLN A 582 -28.23 16.99 -0.54
CA GLN A 582 -27.07 17.73 -1.09
C GLN A 582 -25.86 16.82 -1.33
N PHE A 583 -25.67 15.83 -0.45
CA PHE A 583 -24.51 14.95 -0.41
C PHE A 583 -24.90 13.48 -0.61
N LYS A 584 -26.07 13.24 -1.22
CA LYS A 584 -26.55 11.89 -1.55
C LYS A 584 -27.37 11.90 -2.82
N LEU A 585 -26.94 11.10 -3.79
CA LEU A 585 -27.71 10.77 -4.99
C LEU A 585 -28.17 9.31 -4.90
N SER A 586 -29.48 9.09 -4.98
CA SER A 586 -30.09 7.77 -4.80
C SER A 586 -30.74 7.26 -6.09
N TYR A 587 -30.48 6.00 -6.44
CA TYR A 587 -30.98 5.30 -7.62
C TYR A 587 -31.59 3.94 -7.21
N TYR A 588 -32.54 3.47 -8.00
CA TYR A 588 -32.90 2.07 -8.09
C TYR A 588 -31.98 1.42 -9.14
N ILE A 589 -31.41 0.27 -8.81
CA ILE A 589 -30.56 -0.51 -9.73
C ILE A 589 -31.26 -1.81 -10.12
N ASP A 590 -31.30 -2.08 -11.42
CA ASP A 590 -31.66 -3.37 -11.99
C ASP A 590 -30.38 -4.16 -12.29
N ARG A 591 -30.05 -5.10 -11.39
CA ARG A 591 -28.83 -5.91 -11.45
C ARG A 591 -28.81 -6.91 -12.61
N ASP A 592 -29.94 -7.13 -13.29
CA ASP A 592 -29.98 -7.95 -14.50
C ASP A 592 -29.51 -7.15 -15.74
N GLN A 593 -29.48 -5.81 -15.65
CA GLN A 593 -29.10 -4.92 -16.75
C GLN A 593 -27.74 -4.26 -16.55
N VAL A 594 -27.31 -3.99 -15.31
CA VAL A 594 -26.07 -3.29 -15.01
C VAL A 594 -25.37 -3.84 -13.77
N ASP A 595 -24.05 -3.97 -13.86
CA ASP A 595 -23.18 -4.35 -12.74
C ASP A 595 -22.68 -3.10 -12.00
N ILE A 596 -22.55 -3.19 -10.68
CA ILE A 596 -22.00 -2.13 -9.82
C ILE A 596 -20.54 -1.88 -10.14
N GLU A 597 -19.79 -2.93 -10.47
CA GLU A 597 -18.37 -2.80 -10.83
C GLU A 597 -18.19 -2.02 -12.14
N ASP A 598 -19.13 -2.11 -13.08
CA ASP A 598 -19.16 -1.27 -14.28
C ASP A 598 -19.44 0.20 -13.93
N ILE A 599 -20.33 0.46 -12.97
CA ILE A 599 -20.65 1.82 -12.49
C ILE A 599 -19.41 2.44 -11.83
N LYS A 600 -18.74 1.72 -10.93
CA LYS A 600 -17.49 2.18 -10.30
C LYS A 600 -16.41 2.47 -11.34
N SER A 601 -16.19 1.53 -12.25
CA SER A 601 -15.23 1.68 -13.35
C SER A 601 -15.52 2.92 -14.19
N LEU A 602 -16.78 3.19 -14.51
CA LEU A 602 -17.19 4.37 -15.26
C LEU A 602 -16.93 5.67 -14.47
N LEU A 603 -17.27 5.71 -13.18
CA LEU A 603 -17.00 6.86 -12.31
C LEU A 603 -15.50 7.13 -12.20
N HIS A 604 -14.68 6.09 -12.08
CA HIS A 604 -13.22 6.20 -12.02
C HIS A 604 -12.63 6.79 -13.31
N ARG A 605 -13.05 6.30 -14.48
CA ARG A 605 -12.61 6.84 -15.79
C ARG A 605 -12.97 8.30 -16.01
N GLU A 606 -14.07 8.75 -15.41
CA GLU A 606 -14.53 10.14 -15.46
C GLU A 606 -13.88 11.04 -14.37
N GLU A 607 -12.90 10.48 -13.64
CA GLU A 607 -12.16 11.13 -12.55
C GLU A 607 -13.09 11.61 -11.41
N LEU A 608 -14.15 10.85 -11.13
CA LEU A 608 -15.13 11.16 -10.07
C LEU A 608 -14.81 10.32 -8.83
N SER A 609 -14.15 10.94 -7.85
CA SER A 609 -13.90 10.32 -6.54
C SER A 609 -15.15 10.37 -5.67
N VAL A 610 -15.86 9.25 -5.57
CA VAL A 610 -17.13 9.12 -4.84
C VAL A 610 -17.15 7.80 -4.06
N HIS A 611 -18.00 7.74 -3.05
CA HIS A 611 -18.31 6.50 -2.34
C HIS A 611 -19.61 5.91 -2.90
N VAL A 612 -19.56 4.66 -3.35
CA VAL A 612 -20.70 3.93 -3.93
C VAL A 612 -21.12 2.85 -2.96
N GLN A 613 -22.39 2.85 -2.58
CA GLN A 613 -22.94 1.85 -1.65
C GLN A 613 -24.25 1.27 -2.19
N LEU A 614 -24.46 -0.02 -1.93
CA LEU A 614 -25.70 -0.73 -2.22
C LEU A 614 -26.39 -1.10 -0.91
N ALA A 615 -27.72 -0.99 -0.87
CA ALA A 615 -28.54 -1.55 0.18
C ALA A 615 -29.67 -2.41 -0.41
N PHE A 616 -29.89 -3.58 0.19
CA PHE A 616 -31.02 -4.48 -0.09
C PHE A 616 -31.18 -4.83 -1.58
N GLY A 617 -30.06 -5.00 -2.28
CA GLY A 617 -29.97 -5.46 -3.66
C GLY A 617 -30.46 -4.48 -4.73
N GLN A 618 -31.06 -3.34 -4.34
CA GLN A 618 -31.75 -2.45 -5.27
C GLN A 618 -31.54 -0.95 -5.02
N TYR A 619 -31.10 -0.54 -3.83
CA TYR A 619 -30.93 0.88 -3.49
C TYR A 619 -29.46 1.26 -3.63
N LEU A 620 -29.13 1.96 -4.71
CA LEU A 620 -27.78 2.45 -4.97
C LEU A 620 -27.68 3.92 -4.52
N ASP A 621 -26.78 4.22 -3.58
CA ASP A 621 -26.46 5.58 -3.21
C ASP A 621 -25.03 5.95 -3.64
N ILE A 622 -24.88 7.18 -4.14
CA ILE A 622 -23.60 7.81 -4.42
C ILE A 622 -23.39 8.98 -3.46
N LEU A 623 -22.31 8.90 -2.70
CA LEU A 623 -21.92 9.84 -1.65
C LEU A 623 -20.57 10.50 -1.97
N PRO A 624 -20.23 11.63 -1.33
CA PRO A 624 -18.84 12.10 -1.32
C PRO A 624 -17.88 11.01 -0.86
N LEU A 625 -16.63 11.04 -1.37
CA LEU A 625 -15.58 10.06 -1.02
C LEU A 625 -15.38 9.89 0.50
N ARG A 626 -15.58 10.96 1.28
CA ARG A 626 -15.41 11.00 2.74
C ARG A 626 -16.68 10.74 3.54
N ALA A 627 -17.74 10.26 2.91
CA ALA A 627 -19.05 10.08 3.53
C ALA A 627 -19.54 8.64 3.38
N SER A 628 -19.89 8.06 4.52
CA SER A 628 -20.59 6.79 4.68
C SER A 628 -21.12 6.71 6.12
N LYS A 629 -21.94 5.71 6.45
CA LYS A 629 -22.43 5.55 7.82
C LYS A 629 -21.27 5.25 8.80
N GLY A 630 -20.34 4.38 8.43
CA GLY A 630 -19.15 4.06 9.22
C GLY A 630 -18.19 5.22 9.39
N MET A 631 -17.93 6.03 8.35
CA MET A 631 -17.09 7.23 8.48
C MET A 631 -17.75 8.28 9.37
N ALA A 632 -19.06 8.49 9.26
CA ALA A 632 -19.81 9.39 10.13
C ALA A 632 -19.80 8.90 11.59
N LEU A 633 -19.96 7.60 11.81
CA LEU A 633 -19.86 6.99 13.14
C LEU A 633 -18.47 7.22 13.76
N ARG A 634 -17.40 6.95 13.02
CA ARG A 634 -16.02 7.18 13.46
C ARG A 634 -15.75 8.67 13.73
N PHE A 635 -16.32 9.57 12.93
CA PHE A 635 -16.23 11.01 13.17
C PHE A 635 -16.91 11.41 14.49
N VAL A 636 -18.10 10.88 14.76
CA VAL A 636 -18.84 11.08 16.01
C VAL A 636 -18.07 10.51 17.20
N ALA A 637 -17.60 9.26 17.09
CA ALA A 637 -16.84 8.57 18.12
C ALA A 637 -15.58 9.36 18.49
N ASN A 638 -14.84 9.86 17.50
CA ASN A 638 -13.67 10.70 17.71
C ASN A 638 -14.02 12.02 18.42
N ARG A 639 -15.06 12.72 17.96
CA ARG A 639 -15.53 13.98 18.58
C ARG A 639 -15.93 13.81 20.05
N TRP A 640 -16.50 12.65 20.38
CA TRP A 640 -16.98 12.30 21.72
C TRP A 640 -15.94 11.56 22.57
N GLN A 641 -14.74 11.31 22.03
CA GLN A 641 -13.68 10.51 22.65
C GLN A 641 -14.17 9.13 23.11
N MET A 642 -15.08 8.51 22.35
CA MET A 642 -15.63 7.19 22.64
C MET A 642 -14.80 6.11 21.92
N PRO A 643 -14.19 5.17 22.66
CA PRO A 643 -13.53 4.02 22.05
C PRO A 643 -14.54 3.20 21.24
N LEU A 644 -14.13 2.71 20.07
CA LEU A 644 -15.01 1.98 19.14
C LEU A 644 -15.47 0.65 19.73
N GLU A 645 -14.66 0.03 20.60
CA GLU A 645 -14.94 -1.23 21.30
C GLU A 645 -16.11 -1.11 22.28
N ARG A 646 -16.56 0.13 22.55
CA ARG A 646 -17.72 0.43 23.40
C ARG A 646 -18.96 0.83 22.61
N ILE A 647 -18.88 0.74 21.29
CA ILE A 647 -19.96 1.03 20.37
C ILE A 647 -20.47 -0.29 19.81
N CYS A 648 -21.73 -0.61 20.12
CA CYS A 648 -22.43 -1.74 19.51
C CYS A 648 -23.26 -1.24 18.33
N VAL A 649 -22.98 -1.76 17.14
CA VAL A 649 -23.64 -1.40 15.88
C VAL A 649 -24.55 -2.55 15.43
N ALA A 650 -25.78 -2.23 15.05
CA ALA A 650 -26.70 -3.15 14.41
C ALA A 650 -27.01 -2.72 12.97
N GLY A 651 -26.93 -3.68 12.04
CA GLY A 651 -27.26 -3.47 10.64
C GLY A 651 -27.71 -4.75 9.93
N GLY A 652 -28.15 -4.58 8.69
CA GLY A 652 -28.81 -5.65 7.94
C GLY A 652 -28.71 -5.52 6.42
N SER A 653 -27.99 -4.51 5.92
CA SER A 653 -27.72 -4.28 4.50
C SER A 653 -26.24 -3.95 4.27
N GLY A 654 -25.77 -4.05 3.02
CA GLY A 654 -24.40 -3.68 2.63
C GLY A 654 -24.04 -2.23 2.97
N ALA A 655 -25.01 -1.32 2.94
CA ALA A 655 -24.80 0.07 3.38
C ALA A 655 -24.52 0.21 4.90
N ASP A 656 -24.63 -0.86 5.68
CA ASP A 656 -24.27 -0.87 7.11
C ASP A 656 -22.90 -1.50 7.39
N GLU A 657 -22.30 -2.15 6.38
CA GLU A 657 -21.12 -3.01 6.50
C GLU A 657 -19.91 -2.27 7.10
N ASP A 658 -19.70 -1.03 6.66
CA ASP A 658 -18.55 -0.21 7.06
C ASP A 658 -18.62 0.28 8.53
N MET A 659 -19.81 0.31 9.13
CA MET A 659 -19.97 0.55 10.57
C MET A 659 -19.59 -0.68 11.41
N MET A 660 -19.69 -1.88 10.82
CA MET A 660 -19.49 -3.17 11.50
C MET A 660 -18.04 -3.64 11.45
N ARG A 661 -17.26 -3.19 10.46
CA ARG A 661 -15.84 -3.51 10.33
C ARG A 661 -15.00 -2.71 11.34
N GLY A 662 -13.83 -3.23 11.68
CA GLY A 662 -12.86 -2.58 12.55
C GLY A 662 -13.03 -2.95 14.01
N ASN A 663 -13.05 -1.96 14.90
CA ASN A 663 -13.08 -2.20 16.36
C ASN A 663 -14.48 -2.15 17.00
N THR A 664 -15.54 -1.91 16.22
CA THR A 664 -16.90 -1.87 16.79
C THR A 664 -17.37 -3.26 17.21
N LEU A 665 -18.21 -3.32 18.25
CA LEU A 665 -19.03 -4.50 18.46
C LEU A 665 -20.14 -4.48 17.42
N ALA A 666 -20.39 -5.57 16.73
CA ALA A 666 -21.35 -5.58 15.63
C ALA A 666 -22.34 -6.73 15.73
N VAL A 667 -23.56 -6.46 15.26
CA VAL A 667 -24.60 -7.47 15.04
C VAL A 667 -25.21 -7.33 13.66
N VAL A 668 -25.27 -8.47 12.97
CA VAL A 668 -26.08 -8.63 11.76
C VAL A 668 -27.40 -9.30 12.16
N VAL A 669 -28.51 -8.59 12.02
CA VAL A 669 -29.84 -9.12 12.40
C VAL A 669 -30.33 -10.22 11.44
N ALA A 670 -31.21 -11.11 11.90
CA ALA A 670 -31.57 -12.30 11.11
C ALA A 670 -32.25 -11.99 9.76
N ASN A 671 -33.00 -10.89 9.67
CA ASN A 671 -33.68 -10.45 8.45
C ASN A 671 -32.78 -9.63 7.50
N ARG A 672 -31.48 -9.96 7.50
CA ARG A 672 -30.43 -9.35 6.67
C ARG A 672 -30.59 -9.66 5.19
N HIS A 673 -29.95 -8.84 4.37
CA HIS A 673 -29.65 -9.19 2.99
C HIS A 673 -28.41 -10.09 2.94
N HIS A 674 -28.60 -11.39 2.73
CA HIS A 674 -27.54 -12.40 2.85
C HIS A 674 -26.36 -12.19 1.89
N GLU A 675 -26.62 -11.78 0.65
CA GLU A 675 -25.57 -11.64 -0.37
C GLU A 675 -24.55 -10.54 0.01
N GLU A 676 -25.06 -9.39 0.48
CA GLU A 676 -24.26 -8.19 0.77
C GLU A 676 -23.39 -8.35 2.02
N LEU A 677 -23.88 -9.04 3.04
CA LEU A 677 -23.18 -9.16 4.33
C LEU A 677 -22.51 -10.53 4.55
N SER A 678 -22.46 -11.38 3.52
CA SER A 678 -21.91 -12.73 3.61
C SER A 678 -20.44 -12.74 4.05
N GLN A 679 -19.64 -11.78 3.57
CA GLN A 679 -18.22 -11.68 3.91
C GLN A 679 -17.97 -11.30 5.37
N LEU A 680 -18.98 -10.80 6.08
CA LEU A 680 -18.85 -10.49 7.52
C LEU A 680 -18.83 -11.76 8.38
N GLU A 681 -19.23 -12.93 7.85
CA GLU A 681 -19.20 -14.20 8.58
C GLU A 681 -17.76 -14.64 8.94
N ASP A 682 -16.76 -14.16 8.19
CA ASP A 682 -15.34 -14.42 8.47
C ASP A 682 -14.82 -13.65 9.69
N PHE A 683 -15.55 -12.63 10.16
CA PHE A 683 -15.14 -11.78 11.28
C PHE A 683 -15.67 -12.33 12.62
N SER A 684 -14.78 -12.96 13.39
CA SER A 684 -15.11 -13.59 14.68
C SER A 684 -15.71 -12.67 15.75
N HIS A 685 -15.58 -11.35 15.61
CA HIS A 685 -16.12 -10.36 16.54
C HIS A 685 -17.49 -9.81 16.11
N ILE A 686 -18.06 -10.28 15.00
CA ILE A 686 -19.38 -9.88 14.50
C ILE A 686 -20.39 -10.98 14.86
N TYR A 687 -21.46 -10.61 15.55
CA TYR A 687 -22.50 -11.54 15.97
C TYR A 687 -23.61 -11.65 14.92
N PHE A 688 -23.91 -12.86 14.47
CA PHE A 688 -25.02 -13.14 13.57
C PHE A 688 -26.24 -13.59 14.38
N ALA A 689 -27.21 -12.69 14.54
CA ALA A 689 -28.38 -12.96 15.35
C ALA A 689 -29.33 -13.97 14.68
N HIS A 690 -30.03 -14.75 15.51
CA HIS A 690 -31.07 -15.67 15.08
C HIS A 690 -32.45 -15.00 15.02
N LYS A 691 -32.64 -13.93 15.80
CA LYS A 691 -33.88 -13.14 15.79
C LYS A 691 -33.81 -11.94 14.83
N PRO A 692 -34.95 -11.58 14.21
CA PRO A 692 -35.03 -10.41 13.34
C PRO A 692 -35.21 -9.12 14.15
N PHE A 693 -35.00 -7.99 13.48
CA PHE A 693 -35.27 -6.64 13.95
C PHE A 693 -34.66 -6.33 15.34
N ALA A 694 -35.37 -5.55 16.17
CA ALA A 694 -34.96 -5.17 17.51
C ALA A 694 -34.69 -6.38 18.43
N ALA A 695 -35.32 -7.53 18.17
CA ALA A 695 -35.04 -8.75 18.92
C ALA A 695 -33.63 -9.30 18.65
N GLY A 696 -33.12 -9.19 17.42
CA GLY A 696 -31.73 -9.54 17.11
C GLY A 696 -30.72 -8.62 17.78
N ILE A 697 -31.05 -7.34 17.92
CA ILE A 697 -30.23 -6.37 18.67
C ILE A 697 -30.16 -6.77 20.15
N MET A 698 -31.28 -7.21 20.74
CA MET A 698 -31.29 -7.70 22.12
C MET A 698 -30.45 -8.97 22.30
N GLU A 699 -30.44 -9.89 21.32
CA GLU A 699 -29.55 -11.06 21.36
C GLU A 699 -28.07 -10.65 21.39
N ALA A 700 -27.68 -9.62 20.63
CA ALA A 700 -26.32 -9.12 20.67
C ALA A 700 -25.96 -8.42 21.98
N ILE A 701 -26.91 -7.66 22.55
CA ILE A 701 -26.73 -7.03 23.86
C ILE A 701 -26.44 -8.09 24.94
N GLU A 702 -27.17 -9.21 24.91
CA GLU A 702 -26.94 -10.37 25.78
C GLU A 702 -25.61 -11.05 25.46
N TYR A 703 -25.33 -11.32 24.19
CA TYR A 703 -24.10 -12.00 23.75
C TYR A 703 -22.81 -11.27 24.16
N TYR A 704 -22.81 -9.94 24.05
CA TYR A 704 -21.66 -9.11 24.40
C TYR A 704 -21.65 -8.65 25.87
N ASP A 705 -22.60 -9.10 26.70
CA ASP A 705 -22.80 -8.59 28.06
C ASP A 705 -22.75 -7.05 28.09
N PHE A 706 -23.42 -6.42 27.11
CA PHE A 706 -23.14 -5.04 26.71
C PHE A 706 -23.42 -4.01 27.81
N PHE A 707 -24.24 -4.34 28.80
CA PHE A 707 -24.48 -3.47 29.96
C PHE A 707 -23.69 -3.86 31.22
N GLU A 708 -23.06 -5.03 31.25
CA GLU A 708 -22.45 -5.60 32.48
C GLU A 708 -20.92 -5.50 32.52
N ILE A 709 -20.25 -5.33 31.38
CA ILE A 709 -18.79 -5.23 31.33
C ILE A 709 -18.31 -3.93 32.05
N THR A 710 -17.58 -4.12 33.16
CA THR A 710 -16.85 -3.04 33.87
C THR A 710 -15.39 -3.00 33.43
N SER A 711 -14.70 -1.87 33.68
CA SER A 711 -13.39 -1.51 33.13
C SER A 711 -12.25 -2.53 33.31
N GLU A 712 -12.38 -3.52 34.19
CA GLU A 712 -11.36 -4.56 34.44
C GLU A 712 -11.43 -5.75 33.47
N GLN A 713 -12.53 -5.94 32.71
CA GLN A 713 -12.69 -7.09 31.81
C GLN A 713 -12.35 -6.79 30.34
N ALA A 714 -12.33 -5.52 29.92
CA ALA A 714 -12.13 -5.13 28.53
C ALA A 714 -10.66 -5.17 28.04
N THR A 715 -9.69 -5.34 28.95
CA THR A 715 -8.25 -5.33 28.62
C THR A 715 -7.55 -6.67 28.89
N GLY A 716 -8.31 -7.70 29.30
CA GLY A 716 -7.72 -8.95 29.79
C GLY A 716 -8.52 -10.17 29.36
N SER A 717 -8.70 -10.36 28.06
CA SER A 717 -8.98 -11.66 27.41
C SER A 717 -9.09 -11.44 25.90
N ARG A 718 -7.96 -11.41 25.19
CA ARG A 718 -7.80 -11.88 23.81
C ARG A 718 -6.33 -11.88 23.45
#